data_AF-A0A0J1HCZ5-F1
#
_entry.id   AF-A0A0J1HCZ5-F1
#
_cell.length_a   1.000
_cell.length_b   1.000
_cell.length_c   1.000
_cell.angle_alpha   90.00
_cell.angle_beta   90.00
_cell.angle_gamma   90.00
#
_symmetry.space_group_name_H-M   'P 1'
#
loop_
_entity.id
_entity.type
_entity.pdbx_description
1 polymer ?
#
loop_
_entity_poly.entity_id
_entity_poly.type
_entity_poly.pdbx_seq_one_letter_code
_entity_poly.pdbx_strand_id
1 'polypeptide(L)'
;MGSKKKQTVGYRWFWGQHLVLCHGPVDFIQRIWFGEKVGFGARVGSNRRVRIREPELFGDRDQHGGVIGDVDICLGGANQGVNDYLAEQCAQVIDGQSVVSAFRYLAALVFRKPEMGNSSYPPAVAVEVARLKTGWDGQPMWYLDKAIIGEGRDLDSVSAMGAGGLNAAHIIHELIECPEWGTGNRNIDEGAFRRCADKLYDEGFGLNAHWVKQQPVEQFIKDICRYINGYVFTDEASGKVTMRLARDDYDPEAIPVLTVSQIRAVRHVRRRSQADLINTLTVTYTDWKTYDKAAVTVMNSALLHATGRTIGDSVDFPMIHDDKLAYRVAMRELRMLSARLMTCELYCDTSAAVYQPGDVVRVVFPPAGLDHIVRVQKKRRGSLANPEVKLEVMEDIFASATGDYTPPPPSNWKDPISQPQPIKKQALIELPYWVLANTFNPSELAALNEASCFVGWCAERPTGDTLGADLYYNHFDRWVYSHRASFAPRTVLLEPVSYTDTQLPLFGRDLAAQDLPMLCQLGEELIVIHSLEGDVAQVKRGILDTMPAIHAAMTEVISLDGDALATEFTSGEQVRLRGLTVTPRGTLDEALATEVGIELQGRMIRPLCVTNVQVNGEYWPDVATLPLVVTLSHRNRISEVAEPHLLSDWFSNGVPEPGTETKVTLTDADTGIVLHEEQTEAVAMTFDNAVIPESVNRVSITLTATRSGYESLQSYTQVIAIKHPPQSV
;
A
#
# COMPACT_ATOMS: atom_id res chain seq x y z
N MET A 1 38.95 13.10 -46.73
CA MET A 1 37.78 12.95 -45.83
C MET A 1 36.90 11.83 -46.37
N GLY A 2 36.97 10.63 -45.81
CA GLY A 2 36.11 9.51 -46.23
C GLY A 2 34.76 9.59 -45.54
N SER A 3 33.66 9.57 -46.30
CA SER A 3 32.31 9.59 -45.72
C SER A 3 32.09 8.35 -44.85
N LYS A 4 31.79 8.53 -43.56
CA LYS A 4 31.38 7.44 -42.67
C LYS A 4 30.20 6.69 -43.31
N LYS A 5 30.36 5.39 -43.56
CA LYS A 5 29.26 4.51 -43.98
C LYS A 5 28.16 4.58 -42.92
N LYS A 6 26.92 4.81 -43.34
CA LYS A 6 25.75 4.69 -42.45
C LYS A 6 25.71 3.26 -41.92
N GLN A 7 25.77 3.10 -40.60
CA GLN A 7 25.61 1.82 -39.93
C GLN A 7 24.17 1.73 -39.42
N THR A 8 23.46 0.67 -39.77
CA THR A 8 22.15 0.36 -39.19
C THR A 8 22.35 -0.08 -37.75
N VAL A 9 21.76 0.65 -36.80
CA VAL A 9 21.86 0.37 -35.35
C VAL A 9 20.68 -0.46 -34.82
N GLY A 10 19.58 -0.57 -35.59
CA GLY A 10 18.39 -1.34 -35.24
C GLY A 10 17.29 -1.20 -36.29
N TYR A 11 16.18 -1.93 -36.11
CA TYR A 11 14.98 -1.85 -36.95
C TYR A 11 13.77 -1.46 -36.09
N ARG A 12 12.86 -0.66 -36.65
CA ARG A 12 11.56 -0.34 -36.04
C ARG A 12 10.47 -1.09 -36.79
N TRP A 13 9.61 -1.79 -36.08
CA TRP A 13 8.58 -2.63 -36.68
C TRP A 13 7.24 -1.92 -36.71
N PHE A 14 6.51 -2.09 -37.81
CA PHE A 14 5.18 -1.52 -37.99
C PHE A 14 4.27 -2.55 -38.66
N TRP A 15 3.10 -2.84 -38.11
CA TRP A 15 2.15 -3.74 -38.76
C TRP A 15 0.70 -3.36 -38.55
N GLY A 16 -0.10 -3.58 -39.59
CA GLY A 16 -1.55 -3.51 -39.50
C GLY A 16 -2.10 -4.80 -38.91
N GLN A 17 -3.09 -4.70 -38.03
CA GLN A 17 -3.74 -5.87 -37.46
C GLN A 17 -5.21 -5.60 -37.19
N HIS A 18 -6.06 -6.57 -37.54
CA HIS A 18 -7.43 -6.65 -37.03
C HIS A 18 -7.46 -7.71 -35.92
N LEU A 19 -7.53 -7.28 -34.67
CA LEU A 19 -7.52 -8.14 -33.49
C LEU A 19 -8.95 -8.26 -32.94
N VAL A 20 -9.62 -9.36 -33.24
CA VAL A 20 -10.94 -9.68 -32.68
C VAL A 20 -10.78 -10.17 -31.25
N LEU A 21 -11.54 -9.59 -30.31
CA LEU A 21 -11.44 -9.87 -28.88
C LEU A 21 -12.50 -10.87 -28.43
N CYS A 22 -13.78 -10.55 -28.67
CA CYS A 22 -14.92 -11.34 -28.23
C CYS A 22 -16.20 -10.94 -29.00
N HIS A 23 -17.29 -11.67 -28.77
CA HIS A 23 -18.61 -11.29 -29.26
C HIS A 23 -19.07 -10.00 -28.56
N GLY A 24 -19.39 -8.99 -29.37
CA GLY A 24 -19.98 -7.73 -28.93
C GLY A 24 -21.52 -7.78 -28.95
N PRO A 25 -22.17 -6.67 -28.56
CA PRO A 25 -21.54 -5.44 -28.09
C PRO A 25 -20.92 -5.58 -26.70
N VAL A 26 -19.80 -4.90 -26.46
CA VAL A 26 -19.22 -4.71 -25.12
C VAL A 26 -19.45 -3.27 -24.67
N ASP A 27 -19.50 -3.03 -23.36
CA ASP A 27 -19.77 -1.70 -22.83
C ASP A 27 -18.55 -0.78 -22.93
N PHE A 28 -17.35 -1.32 -22.67
CA PHE A 28 -16.11 -0.56 -22.81
C PHE A 28 -14.85 -1.42 -22.92
N ILE A 29 -13.80 -0.80 -23.46
CA ILE A 29 -12.40 -1.21 -23.32
C ILE A 29 -11.71 -0.20 -22.40
N GLN A 30 -10.90 -0.65 -21.44
CA GLN A 30 -10.26 0.24 -20.46
C GLN A 30 -8.74 0.32 -20.59
N ARG A 31 -8.07 -0.78 -20.95
CA ARG A 31 -6.62 -0.81 -21.12
C ARG A 31 -6.20 -1.71 -22.27
N ILE A 32 -5.09 -1.34 -22.91
CA ILE A 32 -4.38 -2.14 -23.91
C ILE A 32 -2.94 -2.32 -23.42
N TRP A 33 -2.56 -3.57 -23.23
CA TRP A 33 -1.25 -3.99 -22.77
C TRP A 33 -0.41 -4.48 -23.94
N PHE A 34 0.88 -4.22 -23.86
CA PHE A 34 1.90 -4.73 -24.77
C PHE A 34 2.97 -5.41 -23.94
N GLY A 35 2.99 -6.75 -23.96
CA GLY A 35 3.70 -7.54 -22.96
C GLY A 35 3.15 -7.24 -21.56
N GLU A 36 4.04 -6.87 -20.64
CA GLU A 36 3.71 -6.54 -19.25
C GLU A 36 3.48 -5.03 -19.01
N LYS A 37 3.45 -4.22 -20.08
CA LYS A 37 3.36 -2.75 -19.99
C LYS A 37 2.03 -2.25 -20.55
N VAL A 38 1.40 -1.32 -19.84
CA VAL A 38 0.18 -0.63 -20.31
C VAL A 38 0.60 0.42 -21.34
N GLY A 39 0.22 0.24 -22.61
CA GLY A 39 0.45 1.26 -23.65
C GLY A 39 -0.74 2.21 -23.83
N PHE A 40 -1.93 1.83 -23.37
CA PHE A 40 -3.10 2.70 -23.38
C PHE A 40 -3.97 2.43 -22.14
N GLY A 41 -4.35 3.49 -21.42
CA GLY A 41 -5.21 3.39 -20.24
C GLY A 41 -6.24 4.51 -20.20
N ALA A 42 -7.42 4.24 -20.77
CA ALA A 42 -8.59 5.10 -20.66
C ALA A 42 -9.84 4.30 -21.02
N ARG A 43 -10.94 4.51 -20.29
CA ARG A 43 -12.21 3.85 -20.59
C ARG A 43 -12.83 4.41 -21.88
N VAL A 44 -13.10 3.53 -22.83
CA VAL A 44 -13.68 3.84 -24.14
C VAL A 44 -14.98 3.07 -24.29
N GLY A 45 -16.10 3.78 -24.14
CA GLY A 45 -17.47 3.24 -24.26
C GLY A 45 -18.19 3.56 -25.58
N SER A 46 -17.45 3.99 -26.61
CA SER A 46 -17.98 4.16 -27.97
C SER A 46 -16.92 3.82 -29.00
N ASN A 47 -17.36 3.47 -30.22
CA ASN A 47 -16.44 3.23 -31.33
C ASN A 47 -15.67 4.51 -31.65
N ARG A 48 -14.34 4.47 -31.55
CA ARG A 48 -13.48 5.62 -31.84
C ARG A 48 -12.05 5.22 -32.14
N ARG A 49 -11.35 6.10 -32.83
CA ARG A 49 -9.88 6.05 -32.93
C ARG A 49 -9.24 6.56 -31.65
N VAL A 50 -8.22 5.85 -31.20
CA VAL A 50 -7.30 6.30 -30.15
C VAL A 50 -5.89 6.30 -30.69
N ARG A 51 -5.02 7.13 -30.10
CA ARG A 51 -3.61 7.21 -30.47
C ARG A 51 -2.74 6.87 -29.28
N ILE A 52 -1.89 5.88 -29.46
CA ILE A 52 -0.87 5.46 -28.50
C ILE A 52 0.39 6.29 -28.77
N ARG A 53 1.00 6.85 -27.72
CA ARG A 53 2.17 7.73 -27.79
C ARG A 53 3.19 7.36 -26.71
N GLU A 54 3.59 6.09 -26.69
CA GLU A 54 4.51 5.55 -25.70
C GLU A 54 5.84 5.16 -26.38
N PRO A 55 6.67 6.15 -26.79
CA PRO A 55 7.89 5.92 -27.58
C PRO A 55 8.93 5.03 -26.88
N GLU A 56 8.90 5.01 -25.55
CA GLU A 56 9.89 4.37 -24.68
C GLU A 56 9.23 3.30 -23.78
N LEU A 57 8.09 2.75 -24.21
CA LEU A 57 7.32 1.78 -23.44
C LEU A 57 8.16 0.58 -22.94
N PHE A 58 9.17 0.19 -23.72
CA PHE A 58 10.08 -0.92 -23.40
C PHE A 58 11.47 -0.46 -22.97
N GLY A 59 11.66 0.83 -22.68
CA GLY A 59 12.94 1.44 -22.32
C GLY A 59 13.46 2.36 -23.42
N ASP A 60 14.79 2.48 -23.51
CA ASP A 60 15.46 3.39 -24.45
C ASP A 60 14.91 3.27 -25.88
N ARG A 61 14.65 4.43 -26.48
CA ARG A 61 13.97 4.57 -27.78
C ARG A 61 14.69 3.84 -28.93
N ASP A 62 16.01 3.86 -28.92
CA ASP A 62 16.81 3.33 -30.01
C ASP A 62 17.19 1.86 -29.79
N GLN A 63 17.27 1.41 -28.53
CA GLN A 63 17.53 0.00 -28.20
C GLN A 63 16.26 -0.86 -28.18
N HIS A 64 15.23 -0.45 -27.44
CA HIS A 64 14.03 -1.25 -27.17
C HIS A 64 12.78 -0.65 -27.82
N GLY A 65 12.68 0.68 -27.83
CA GLY A 65 11.58 1.41 -28.44
C GLY A 65 10.28 1.31 -27.66
N GLY A 66 9.17 1.49 -28.37
CA GLY A 66 7.84 1.49 -27.78
C GLY A 66 6.73 1.50 -28.82
N VAL A 67 5.51 1.82 -28.40
CA VAL A 67 4.32 1.75 -29.25
C VAL A 67 3.85 3.15 -29.62
N ILE A 68 3.75 3.43 -30.92
CA ILE A 68 3.26 4.74 -31.40
C ILE A 68 2.37 4.54 -32.62
N GLY A 69 1.14 5.02 -32.54
CA GLY A 69 0.25 5.10 -33.71
C GLY A 69 -1.22 4.99 -33.34
N ASP A 70 -2.04 4.89 -34.37
CA ASP A 70 -3.49 4.89 -34.23
C ASP A 70 -4.03 3.47 -34.12
N VAL A 71 -4.97 3.27 -33.19
CA VAL A 71 -5.74 2.05 -33.00
C VAL A 71 -7.22 2.43 -32.99
N ASP A 72 -8.01 1.83 -33.87
CA ASP A 72 -9.46 1.99 -33.82
C ASP A 72 -10.07 0.97 -32.86
N ILE A 73 -10.87 1.45 -31.91
CA ILE A 73 -11.64 0.62 -30.97
C ILE A 73 -13.03 0.41 -31.57
N CYS A 74 -13.38 -0.86 -31.78
CA CYS A 74 -14.68 -1.30 -32.28
C CYS A 74 -15.37 -2.13 -31.18
N LEU A 75 -16.48 -1.66 -30.62
CA LEU A 75 -17.17 -2.33 -29.52
C LEU A 75 -18.18 -3.39 -29.99
N GLY A 76 -18.43 -3.52 -31.30
CA GLY A 76 -19.25 -4.59 -31.87
C GLY A 76 -20.75 -4.33 -31.85
N GLY A 77 -21.21 -3.07 -31.79
CA GLY A 77 -22.64 -2.76 -31.87
C GLY A 77 -23.28 -3.06 -33.24
N ALA A 78 -24.60 -3.23 -33.28
CA ALA A 78 -25.36 -3.52 -34.50
C ALA A 78 -25.19 -2.44 -35.60
N ASN A 79 -25.02 -1.17 -35.19
CA ASN A 79 -24.81 -0.04 -36.08
C ASN A 79 -23.34 0.23 -36.40
N GLN A 80 -22.41 -0.69 -36.06
CA GLN A 80 -21.01 -0.55 -36.41
C GLN A 80 -20.85 -0.44 -37.94
N GLY A 81 -20.24 0.66 -38.37
CA GLY A 81 -19.90 0.94 -39.77
C GLY A 81 -18.64 0.20 -40.21
N VAL A 82 -18.39 0.22 -41.52
CA VAL A 82 -17.14 -0.30 -42.08
C VAL A 82 -15.96 0.55 -41.61
N ASN A 83 -14.91 -0.10 -41.09
CA ASN A 83 -13.67 0.58 -40.74
C ASN A 83 -12.90 0.97 -42.01
N ASP A 84 -12.48 2.23 -42.10
CA ASP A 84 -11.81 2.82 -43.26
C ASP A 84 -10.44 2.19 -43.54
N TYR A 85 -9.66 1.83 -42.51
CA TYR A 85 -8.38 1.14 -42.69
C TYR A 85 -8.57 -0.27 -43.25
N LEU A 86 -9.55 -1.02 -42.73
CA LEU A 86 -9.83 -2.36 -43.24
C LEU A 86 -10.41 -2.31 -44.67
N ALA A 87 -11.20 -1.30 -45.00
CA ALA A 87 -11.66 -1.09 -46.37
C ALA A 87 -10.47 -0.83 -47.31
N GLU A 88 -9.52 -0.01 -46.90
CA GLU A 88 -8.33 0.28 -47.71
C GLU A 88 -7.42 -0.94 -47.88
N GLN A 89 -7.19 -1.71 -46.81
CA GLN A 89 -6.18 -2.78 -46.79
C GLN A 89 -6.73 -4.17 -47.14
N CYS A 90 -8.03 -4.41 -46.96
CA CYS A 90 -8.61 -5.76 -47.03
C CYS A 90 -9.86 -5.87 -47.90
N ALA A 91 -10.34 -4.79 -48.53
CA ALA A 91 -11.52 -4.88 -49.37
C ALA A 91 -11.28 -5.76 -50.60
N GLN A 92 -12.31 -6.50 -50.98
CA GLN A 92 -12.34 -7.31 -52.20
C GLN A 92 -13.33 -6.70 -53.19
N VAL A 93 -13.08 -6.91 -54.49
CA VAL A 93 -14.03 -6.48 -55.52
C VAL A 93 -14.97 -7.63 -55.83
N ILE A 94 -16.27 -7.44 -55.54
CA ILE A 94 -17.34 -8.36 -55.88
C ILE A 94 -18.36 -7.59 -56.71
N ASP A 95 -18.72 -8.08 -57.90
CA ASP A 95 -19.66 -7.43 -58.83
C ASP A 95 -19.36 -5.94 -59.11
N GLY A 96 -18.07 -5.59 -59.19
CA GLY A 96 -17.62 -4.22 -59.44
C GLY A 96 -17.68 -3.28 -58.23
N GLN A 97 -18.07 -3.79 -57.05
CA GLN A 97 -18.11 -3.04 -55.79
C GLN A 97 -16.98 -3.49 -54.85
N SER A 98 -16.28 -2.53 -54.25
CA SER A 98 -15.30 -2.79 -53.20
C SER A 98 -16.04 -3.05 -51.89
N VAL A 99 -15.88 -4.26 -51.32
CA VAL A 99 -16.62 -4.72 -50.15
C VAL A 99 -15.68 -5.25 -49.07
N VAL A 100 -16.01 -4.94 -47.82
CA VAL A 100 -15.41 -5.50 -46.61
C VAL A 100 -16.49 -5.57 -45.53
N SER A 101 -16.42 -6.57 -44.64
CA SER A 101 -17.36 -6.65 -43.52
C SER A 101 -17.17 -5.48 -42.55
N ALA A 102 -18.27 -5.00 -41.98
CA ALA A 102 -18.22 -4.08 -40.84
C ALA A 102 -17.91 -4.77 -39.51
N PHE A 103 -17.82 -6.11 -39.50
CA PHE A 103 -17.55 -6.95 -38.32
C PHE A 103 -18.47 -6.59 -37.14
N ARG A 104 -19.76 -6.37 -37.43
CA ARG A 104 -20.80 -6.14 -36.42
C ARG A 104 -20.87 -7.34 -35.47
N TYR A 105 -21.26 -7.11 -34.22
CA TYR A 105 -21.31 -8.12 -33.16
C TYR A 105 -19.96 -8.73 -32.78
N LEU A 106 -18.85 -8.11 -33.21
CA LEU A 106 -17.50 -8.46 -32.77
C LEU A 106 -16.81 -7.23 -32.19
N ALA A 107 -16.41 -7.32 -30.93
CA ALA A 107 -15.53 -6.34 -30.32
C ALA A 107 -14.10 -6.59 -30.81
N ALA A 108 -13.44 -5.56 -31.32
CA ALA A 108 -12.14 -5.67 -31.96
C ALA A 108 -11.29 -4.39 -31.82
N LEU A 109 -9.98 -4.55 -31.97
CA LEU A 109 -9.03 -3.47 -32.18
C LEU A 109 -8.50 -3.51 -33.61
N VAL A 110 -8.45 -2.37 -34.28
CA VAL A 110 -7.82 -2.22 -35.61
C VAL A 110 -6.56 -1.37 -35.47
N PHE A 111 -5.41 -2.02 -35.48
CA PHE A 111 -4.10 -1.38 -35.46
C PHE A 111 -3.79 -0.83 -36.85
N ARG A 112 -3.69 0.49 -36.99
CA ARG A 112 -3.44 1.18 -38.27
C ARG A 112 -1.94 1.31 -38.55
N LYS A 113 -1.26 0.17 -38.60
CA LYS A 113 0.20 0.11 -38.79
C LYS A 113 1.00 0.95 -37.77
N PRO A 114 0.68 0.90 -36.46
CA PRO A 114 1.49 1.57 -35.46
C PRO A 114 2.89 0.98 -35.42
N GLU A 115 3.82 1.79 -34.93
CA GLU A 115 5.11 1.34 -34.47
C GLU A 115 4.93 0.41 -33.26
N MET A 116 5.66 -0.71 -33.25
CA MET A 116 5.52 -1.78 -32.25
C MET A 116 6.89 -2.19 -31.69
N GLY A 117 7.70 -1.19 -31.33
CA GLY A 117 9.02 -1.36 -30.76
C GLY A 117 10.09 -1.83 -31.76
N ASN A 118 11.27 -2.11 -31.22
CA ASN A 118 12.47 -2.43 -32.00
C ASN A 118 12.81 -3.94 -31.96
N SER A 119 12.11 -4.72 -31.12
CA SER A 119 12.27 -6.16 -31.01
C SER A 119 11.78 -6.88 -32.27
N SER A 120 12.53 -7.90 -32.71
CA SER A 120 12.11 -8.81 -33.79
C SER A 120 10.89 -9.66 -33.44
N TYR A 121 10.51 -9.70 -32.15
CA TYR A 121 9.31 -10.36 -31.66
C TYR A 121 8.28 -9.30 -31.25
N PRO A 122 7.11 -9.27 -31.91
CA PRO A 122 5.97 -8.46 -31.50
C PRO A 122 5.64 -8.60 -30.01
N PRO A 123 5.43 -7.51 -29.26
CA PRO A 123 4.88 -7.64 -27.91
C PRO A 123 3.47 -8.24 -27.99
N ALA A 124 3.18 -9.18 -27.10
CA ALA A 124 1.85 -9.76 -26.96
C ALA A 124 0.85 -8.67 -26.60
N VAL A 125 -0.32 -8.64 -27.23
CA VAL A 125 -1.37 -7.66 -26.93
C VAL A 125 -2.40 -8.31 -26.02
N ALA A 126 -2.65 -7.70 -24.86
CA ALA A 126 -3.76 -8.06 -23.98
C ALA A 126 -4.69 -6.86 -23.77
N VAL A 127 -5.98 -7.13 -23.58
CA VAL A 127 -6.99 -6.08 -23.54
C VAL A 127 -7.92 -6.31 -22.36
N GLU A 128 -8.14 -5.25 -21.58
CA GLU A 128 -9.14 -5.25 -20.54
C GLU A 128 -10.47 -4.75 -21.13
N VAL A 129 -11.42 -5.68 -21.27
CA VAL A 129 -12.74 -5.46 -21.86
C VAL A 129 -13.84 -5.84 -20.86
N ALA A 130 -14.97 -5.14 -20.90
CA ALA A 130 -16.09 -5.41 -20.02
C ALA A 130 -17.44 -5.32 -20.74
N ARG A 131 -18.32 -6.26 -20.40
CA ARG A 131 -19.77 -6.24 -20.69
C ARG A 131 -20.52 -6.50 -19.38
N LEU A 132 -21.26 -5.49 -18.94
CA LEU A 132 -21.84 -5.32 -17.61
C LEU A 132 -23.26 -4.75 -17.66
N LYS A 133 -23.55 -3.80 -18.55
CA LYS A 133 -24.87 -3.16 -18.71
C LYS A 133 -25.60 -3.63 -19.98
N THR A 134 -24.87 -4.15 -20.96
CA THR A 134 -25.43 -4.58 -22.25
C THR A 134 -25.50 -6.11 -22.34
N GLY A 135 -26.64 -6.65 -22.75
CA GLY A 135 -26.85 -8.08 -22.99
C GLY A 135 -26.31 -8.57 -24.34
N TRP A 136 -26.43 -9.87 -24.58
CA TRP A 136 -25.96 -10.55 -25.81
C TRP A 136 -26.58 -10.00 -27.10
N ASP A 137 -27.82 -9.51 -27.06
CA ASP A 137 -28.59 -8.97 -28.19
C ASP A 137 -28.40 -7.45 -28.37
N GLY A 138 -27.55 -6.83 -27.54
CA GLY A 138 -27.33 -5.39 -27.52
C GLY A 138 -28.41 -4.58 -26.81
N GLN A 139 -29.39 -5.21 -26.18
CA GLN A 139 -30.35 -4.55 -25.28
C GLN A 139 -29.77 -4.42 -23.86
N PRO A 140 -30.41 -3.66 -22.96
CA PRO A 140 -30.02 -3.64 -21.55
C PRO A 140 -30.00 -5.05 -20.96
N MET A 141 -28.96 -5.36 -20.20
CA MET A 141 -28.80 -6.65 -19.55
C MET A 141 -29.99 -6.94 -18.62
N TRP A 142 -30.40 -8.22 -18.60
CA TRP A 142 -31.46 -8.69 -17.71
C TRP A 142 -31.19 -8.28 -16.26
N TYR A 143 -32.22 -7.75 -15.58
CA TYR A 143 -32.18 -7.31 -14.18
C TYR A 143 -30.96 -6.44 -13.80
N LEU A 144 -30.81 -5.32 -14.52
CA LEU A 144 -29.65 -4.44 -14.47
C LEU A 144 -29.28 -3.95 -13.05
N ASP A 145 -30.27 -3.65 -12.21
CA ASP A 145 -30.06 -3.15 -10.84
C ASP A 145 -29.22 -4.10 -9.96
N LYS A 146 -29.13 -5.38 -10.35
CA LYS A 146 -28.39 -6.43 -9.63
C LYS A 146 -27.25 -7.03 -10.45
N ALA A 147 -26.96 -6.51 -11.63
CA ALA A 147 -25.96 -7.06 -12.55
C ALA A 147 -24.54 -6.80 -12.05
N ILE A 148 -24.23 -5.56 -11.65
CA ILE A 148 -22.87 -5.13 -11.31
C ILE A 148 -22.66 -5.25 -9.81
N ILE A 149 -21.66 -6.03 -9.39
CA ILE A 149 -21.32 -6.26 -7.98
C ILE A 149 -19.89 -5.80 -7.71
N GLY A 150 -19.70 -5.01 -6.64
CA GLY A 150 -18.40 -4.52 -6.20
C GLY A 150 -18.00 -3.17 -6.82
N GLU A 151 -16.91 -2.60 -6.30
CA GLU A 151 -16.41 -1.27 -6.72
C GLU A 151 -15.61 -1.33 -8.03
N GLY A 152 -15.45 -0.18 -8.68
CA GLY A 152 -14.55 -0.04 -9.83
C GLY A 152 -15.08 -0.51 -11.18
N ARG A 153 -16.40 -0.73 -11.27
CA ARG A 153 -17.11 -1.13 -12.49
C ARG A 153 -18.22 -0.15 -12.89
N ASP A 154 -18.28 1.02 -12.25
CA ASP A 154 -19.20 2.08 -12.63
C ASP A 154 -18.74 2.72 -13.96
N LEU A 155 -19.59 2.60 -14.98
CA LEU A 155 -19.37 3.18 -16.30
C LEU A 155 -19.26 4.70 -16.28
N ASP A 156 -19.92 5.36 -15.32
CA ASP A 156 -20.01 6.81 -15.26
C ASP A 156 -18.79 7.45 -14.57
N SER A 157 -17.95 6.63 -13.92
CA SER A 157 -16.69 7.04 -13.32
C SER A 157 -15.48 6.46 -14.08
N VAL A 158 -14.90 7.28 -14.96
CA VAL A 158 -13.71 6.96 -15.77
C VAL A 158 -12.48 6.63 -14.91
N SER A 159 -12.49 6.98 -13.62
CA SER A 159 -11.41 6.74 -12.66
C SER A 159 -11.62 5.50 -11.78
N ALA A 160 -12.82 4.93 -11.76
CA ALA A 160 -13.14 3.77 -10.93
C ALA A 160 -12.63 2.50 -11.61
N MET A 161 -11.46 2.03 -11.18
CA MET A 161 -10.97 0.67 -11.44
C MET A 161 -11.06 -0.14 -10.16
N GLY A 162 -11.44 -1.41 -10.26
CA GLY A 162 -11.63 -2.23 -9.07
C GLY A 162 -11.99 -3.67 -9.37
N ALA A 163 -12.08 -4.43 -8.28
CA ALA A 163 -12.28 -5.87 -8.26
C ALA A 163 -13.70 -6.32 -8.64
N GLY A 164 -14.62 -5.38 -8.87
CA GLY A 164 -16.01 -5.69 -9.17
C GLY A 164 -16.17 -6.62 -10.37
N GLY A 165 -17.30 -7.30 -10.42
CA GLY A 165 -17.62 -8.29 -11.44
C GLY A 165 -19.11 -8.32 -11.76
N LEU A 166 -19.46 -9.19 -12.71
CA LEU A 166 -20.84 -9.46 -13.08
C LEU A 166 -21.44 -10.51 -12.15
N ASN A 167 -22.68 -10.31 -11.75
CA ASN A 167 -23.42 -11.27 -10.95
C ASN A 167 -23.50 -12.64 -11.66
N ALA A 168 -23.17 -13.71 -10.95
CA ALA A 168 -23.11 -15.05 -11.53
C ALA A 168 -24.47 -15.54 -12.06
N ALA A 169 -25.59 -15.08 -11.47
CA ALA A 169 -26.93 -15.38 -11.97
C ALA A 169 -27.15 -14.81 -13.38
N HIS A 170 -26.63 -13.61 -13.66
CA HIS A 170 -26.71 -12.96 -14.97
C HIS A 170 -25.86 -13.70 -16.01
N ILE A 171 -24.65 -14.14 -15.63
CA ILE A 171 -23.81 -14.96 -16.51
C ILE A 171 -24.55 -16.24 -16.91
N ILE A 172 -25.12 -16.96 -15.93
CA ILE A 172 -25.86 -18.20 -16.18
C ILE A 172 -27.11 -17.94 -17.02
N HIS A 173 -27.88 -16.89 -16.70
CA HIS A 173 -29.10 -16.52 -17.43
C HIS A 173 -28.81 -16.30 -18.91
N GLU A 174 -27.76 -15.52 -19.22
CA GLU A 174 -27.34 -15.28 -20.59
C GLU A 174 -26.90 -16.57 -21.31
N LEU A 175 -26.14 -17.44 -20.65
CA LEU A 175 -25.71 -18.72 -21.23
C LEU A 175 -26.90 -19.65 -21.55
N ILE A 176 -28.02 -19.50 -20.85
CA ILE A 176 -29.25 -20.25 -21.13
C ILE A 176 -30.00 -19.58 -22.28
N GLU A 177 -30.22 -18.26 -22.23
CA GLU A 177 -31.06 -17.52 -23.16
C GLU A 177 -30.44 -17.34 -24.55
N CYS A 178 -29.13 -17.06 -24.63
CA CYS A 178 -28.47 -16.69 -25.87
C CYS A 178 -28.47 -17.85 -26.88
N PRO A 179 -28.99 -17.68 -28.12
CA PRO A 179 -29.00 -18.72 -29.14
C PRO A 179 -27.69 -18.86 -29.92
N GLU A 180 -26.81 -17.86 -29.88
CA GLU A 180 -25.59 -17.85 -30.70
C GLU A 180 -24.45 -18.66 -30.07
N TRP A 181 -24.27 -18.51 -28.76
CA TRP A 181 -23.24 -19.20 -27.99
C TRP A 181 -23.79 -19.95 -26.77
N GLY A 182 -25.00 -19.63 -26.31
CA GLY A 182 -25.66 -20.33 -25.22
C GLY A 182 -26.54 -21.49 -25.71
N THR A 183 -27.54 -21.85 -24.89
CA THR A 183 -28.49 -22.93 -25.21
C THR A 183 -29.70 -22.47 -26.04
N GLY A 184 -29.95 -21.15 -26.15
CA GLY A 184 -31.09 -20.60 -26.86
C GLY A 184 -32.46 -20.88 -26.19
N ASN A 185 -32.49 -21.19 -24.89
CA ASN A 185 -33.71 -21.56 -24.18
C ASN A 185 -34.30 -20.36 -23.43
N ARG A 186 -35.48 -19.93 -23.86
CA ARG A 186 -36.21 -18.80 -23.25
C ARG A 186 -37.15 -19.21 -22.12
N ASN A 187 -37.31 -20.51 -21.85
CA ASN A 187 -38.22 -21.01 -20.83
C ASN A 187 -37.54 -21.02 -19.45
N ILE A 188 -37.25 -19.83 -18.93
CA ILE A 188 -36.52 -19.61 -17.67
C ILE A 188 -37.50 -19.25 -16.55
N ASP A 189 -37.24 -19.75 -15.33
CA ASP A 189 -37.92 -19.32 -14.11
C ASP A 189 -37.37 -17.98 -13.62
N GLU A 190 -37.91 -16.90 -14.17
CA GLU A 190 -37.57 -15.51 -13.84
C GLU A 190 -37.60 -15.21 -12.32
N GLY A 191 -38.57 -15.76 -11.59
CA GLY A 191 -38.71 -15.51 -10.16
C GLY A 191 -37.55 -16.13 -9.37
N ALA A 192 -37.17 -17.36 -9.68
CA ALA A 192 -36.05 -18.03 -9.03
C ALA A 192 -34.71 -17.38 -9.37
N PHE A 193 -34.50 -17.01 -10.63
CA PHE A 193 -33.28 -16.31 -11.06
C PHE A 193 -33.12 -14.95 -10.38
N ARG A 194 -34.19 -14.15 -10.28
CA ARG A 194 -34.15 -12.85 -9.56
C ARG A 194 -33.80 -13.02 -8.08
N ARG A 195 -34.41 -13.97 -7.38
CA ARG A 195 -34.08 -14.25 -5.97
C ARG A 195 -32.61 -14.66 -5.79
N CYS A 196 -32.09 -15.50 -6.70
CA CYS A 196 -30.67 -15.87 -6.67
C CYS A 196 -29.77 -14.65 -6.94
N ALA A 197 -30.14 -13.82 -7.92
CA ALA A 197 -29.40 -12.60 -8.25
C ALA A 197 -29.36 -11.62 -7.07
N ASP A 198 -30.50 -11.40 -6.40
CA ASP A 198 -30.59 -10.56 -5.20
C ASP A 198 -29.67 -11.08 -4.09
N LYS A 199 -29.73 -12.38 -3.81
CA LYS A 199 -28.90 -12.99 -2.77
C LYS A 199 -27.41 -12.86 -3.07
N LEU A 200 -26.99 -13.10 -4.31
CA LEU A 200 -25.59 -12.94 -4.73
C LEU A 200 -25.12 -11.49 -4.68
N TYR A 201 -26.02 -10.55 -5.00
CA TYR A 201 -25.75 -9.12 -4.90
C TYR A 201 -25.51 -8.70 -3.45
N ASP A 202 -26.40 -9.10 -2.54
CA ASP A 202 -26.29 -8.82 -1.11
C ASP A 202 -25.03 -9.48 -0.51
N GLU A 203 -24.64 -10.63 -1.05
CA GLU A 203 -23.39 -11.31 -0.70
C GLU A 203 -22.15 -10.67 -1.33
N GLY A 204 -22.26 -9.70 -2.24
CA GLY A 204 -21.10 -9.13 -2.93
C GLY A 204 -20.35 -10.15 -3.80
N PHE A 205 -21.05 -11.08 -4.45
CA PHE A 205 -20.47 -12.19 -5.22
C PHE A 205 -20.30 -11.87 -6.73
N GLY A 206 -19.26 -11.10 -7.09
CA GLY A 206 -18.98 -10.69 -8.47
C GLY A 206 -18.01 -11.59 -9.26
N LEU A 207 -18.51 -12.10 -10.40
CA LEU A 207 -17.90 -12.80 -11.54
C LEU A 207 -16.99 -12.02 -12.51
N ASN A 208 -15.73 -12.40 -12.72
CA ASN A 208 -14.95 -12.00 -13.89
C ASN A 208 -14.67 -13.20 -14.78
N ALA A 209 -15.55 -13.43 -15.75
CA ALA A 209 -15.55 -14.65 -16.55
C ALA A 209 -15.04 -14.41 -17.98
N HIS A 210 -14.11 -15.25 -18.42
CA HIS A 210 -13.73 -15.38 -19.82
C HIS A 210 -14.03 -16.81 -20.27
N TRP A 211 -14.92 -16.94 -21.26
CA TRP A 211 -15.35 -18.24 -21.77
C TRP A 211 -14.95 -18.39 -23.23
N VAL A 212 -14.34 -19.54 -23.54
CA VAL A 212 -13.95 -19.93 -24.89
C VAL A 212 -14.75 -21.14 -25.32
N LYS A 213 -15.26 -21.13 -26.56
CA LYS A 213 -16.19 -22.14 -27.11
C LYS A 213 -15.64 -23.58 -27.16
N GLN A 214 -14.34 -23.78 -26.89
CA GLN A 214 -13.76 -25.11 -26.72
C GLN A 214 -14.36 -25.86 -25.51
N GLN A 215 -14.92 -25.13 -24.53
CA GLN A 215 -15.63 -25.70 -23.40
C GLN A 215 -17.16 -25.72 -23.64
N PRO A 216 -17.86 -26.86 -23.47
CA PRO A 216 -19.32 -26.92 -23.57
C PRO A 216 -20.02 -26.01 -22.57
N VAL A 217 -21.14 -25.40 -22.97
CA VAL A 217 -21.90 -24.44 -22.16
C VAL A 217 -22.39 -25.06 -20.85
N GLU A 218 -22.85 -26.31 -20.86
CA GLU A 218 -23.31 -26.99 -19.64
C GLU A 218 -22.18 -27.23 -18.64
N GLN A 219 -20.95 -27.43 -19.13
CA GLN A 219 -19.78 -27.56 -18.25
C GLN A 219 -19.44 -26.20 -17.65
N PHE A 220 -19.50 -25.12 -18.44
CA PHE A 220 -19.23 -23.79 -17.96
C PHE A 220 -20.27 -23.31 -16.91
N ILE A 221 -21.55 -23.62 -17.13
CA ILE A 221 -22.60 -23.38 -16.11
C ILE A 221 -22.30 -24.14 -14.81
N LYS A 222 -21.85 -25.40 -14.89
CA LYS A 222 -21.46 -26.18 -13.70
C LYS A 222 -20.25 -25.58 -13.00
N ASP A 223 -19.29 -25.07 -13.76
CA ASP A 223 -18.14 -24.38 -13.19
C ASP A 223 -18.60 -23.15 -12.42
N ILE A 224 -19.43 -22.28 -13.00
CA ILE A 224 -19.98 -21.11 -12.27
C ILE A 224 -20.79 -21.55 -11.04
N CYS A 225 -21.61 -22.59 -11.15
CA CYS A 225 -22.37 -23.17 -10.03
C CYS A 225 -21.47 -23.60 -8.87
N ARG A 226 -20.26 -24.12 -9.15
CA ARG A 226 -19.26 -24.46 -8.13
C ARG A 226 -18.78 -23.24 -7.35
N TYR A 227 -18.63 -22.08 -8.01
CA TYR A 227 -18.21 -20.85 -7.30
C TYR A 227 -19.28 -20.41 -6.30
N ILE A 228 -20.55 -20.46 -6.69
CA ILE A 228 -21.66 -19.90 -5.91
C ILE A 228 -22.39 -20.91 -5.01
N ASN A 229 -21.97 -22.19 -5.02
CA ASN A 229 -22.73 -23.33 -4.47
C ASN A 229 -24.17 -23.33 -4.97
N GLY A 230 -24.34 -23.25 -6.29
CA GLY A 230 -25.61 -23.17 -6.98
C GLY A 230 -26.00 -24.46 -7.69
N TYR A 231 -27.28 -24.57 -8.01
CA TYR A 231 -27.85 -25.63 -8.83
C TYR A 231 -28.66 -24.98 -9.95
N VAL A 232 -28.43 -25.43 -11.18
CA VAL A 232 -29.23 -25.09 -12.35
C VAL A 232 -29.79 -26.38 -12.92
N PHE A 233 -31.11 -26.43 -13.08
CA PHE A 233 -31.81 -27.62 -13.57
C PHE A 233 -33.14 -27.23 -14.20
N THR A 234 -33.70 -28.12 -15.01
CA THR A 234 -35.08 -27.98 -15.49
C THR A 234 -36.03 -28.52 -14.43
N ASP A 235 -36.90 -27.65 -13.92
CA ASP A 235 -37.96 -28.08 -13.03
C ASP A 235 -38.99 -28.91 -13.81
N GLU A 236 -39.20 -30.14 -13.37
CA GLU A 236 -40.05 -31.12 -14.05
C GLU A 236 -41.54 -30.75 -13.99
N ALA A 237 -41.97 -29.98 -12.98
CA ALA A 237 -43.37 -29.59 -12.83
C ALA A 237 -43.73 -28.43 -13.77
N SER A 238 -42.87 -27.42 -13.85
CA SER A 238 -43.09 -26.24 -14.70
C SER A 238 -42.48 -26.34 -16.10
N GLY A 239 -41.53 -27.26 -16.33
CA GLY A 239 -40.73 -27.36 -17.54
C GLY A 239 -39.70 -26.23 -17.73
N LYS A 240 -39.57 -25.34 -16.74
CA LYS A 240 -38.69 -24.16 -16.81
C LYS A 240 -37.30 -24.47 -16.31
N VAL A 241 -36.28 -23.84 -16.89
CA VAL A 241 -34.94 -23.85 -16.31
C VAL A 241 -34.93 -22.93 -15.09
N THR A 242 -34.62 -23.48 -13.94
CA THR A 242 -34.61 -22.78 -12.65
C THR A 242 -33.24 -22.85 -12.00
N MET A 243 -33.03 -22.00 -11.00
CA MET A 243 -31.78 -21.88 -10.25
C MET A 243 -32.06 -21.84 -8.76
N ARG A 244 -31.15 -22.45 -7.98
CA ARG A 244 -31.18 -22.41 -6.52
C ARG A 244 -29.78 -22.30 -5.94
N LEU A 245 -29.63 -21.61 -4.82
CA LEU A 245 -28.38 -21.54 -4.07
C LEU A 245 -28.46 -22.42 -2.81
N ALA A 246 -27.38 -23.10 -2.45
CA ALA A 246 -27.27 -23.76 -1.14
C ALA A 246 -26.96 -22.72 -0.06
N ARG A 247 -27.96 -22.34 0.74
CA ARG A 247 -27.84 -21.43 1.88
C ARG A 247 -28.62 -21.98 3.08
N ASP A 248 -28.54 -21.27 4.21
CA ASP A 248 -29.22 -21.52 5.48
C ASP A 248 -30.62 -20.88 5.53
N ASP A 249 -31.32 -20.84 4.39
CA ASP A 249 -32.57 -20.10 4.18
C ASP A 249 -33.85 -20.96 4.34
N TYR A 250 -33.76 -22.06 5.11
CA TYR A 250 -34.87 -22.97 5.37
C TYR A 250 -35.23 -23.03 6.86
N ASP A 251 -36.51 -23.23 7.16
CA ASP A 251 -37.00 -23.47 8.53
C ASP A 251 -36.72 -24.92 8.95
N PRO A 252 -35.90 -25.17 10.00
CA PRO A 252 -35.59 -26.51 10.47
C PRO A 252 -36.80 -27.36 10.86
N GLU A 253 -37.89 -26.72 11.32
CA GLU A 253 -39.10 -27.42 11.78
C GLU A 253 -40.05 -27.78 10.62
N ALA A 254 -39.87 -27.16 9.46
CA ALA A 254 -40.71 -27.37 8.28
C ALA A 254 -40.09 -28.31 7.23
N ILE A 255 -38.95 -28.95 7.53
CA ILE A 255 -38.21 -29.79 6.58
C ILE A 255 -39.02 -31.07 6.25
N PRO A 256 -39.26 -31.38 4.96
CA PRO A 256 -39.89 -32.63 4.57
C PRO A 256 -39.08 -33.85 5.03
N VAL A 257 -39.79 -34.87 5.55
CA VAL A 257 -39.16 -36.08 6.10
C VAL A 257 -39.33 -37.25 5.12
N LEU A 258 -38.20 -37.85 4.72
CA LEU A 258 -38.15 -39.11 4.00
C LEU A 258 -37.92 -40.26 4.99
N THR A 259 -38.82 -41.23 5.02
CA THR A 259 -38.73 -42.37 5.93
C THR A 259 -38.68 -43.70 5.19
N VAL A 260 -38.64 -44.81 5.95
CA VAL A 260 -38.71 -46.18 5.42
C VAL A 260 -39.94 -46.45 4.55
N SER A 261 -41.00 -45.63 4.62
CA SER A 261 -42.16 -45.78 3.73
C SER A 261 -41.87 -45.37 2.28
N GLN A 262 -40.91 -44.46 2.05
CA GLN A 262 -40.55 -43.98 0.71
C GLN A 262 -39.18 -44.51 0.26
N ILE A 263 -38.27 -44.79 1.20
CA ILE A 263 -36.90 -45.23 0.92
C ILE A 263 -36.88 -46.76 0.81
N ARG A 264 -36.54 -47.28 -0.37
CA ARG A 264 -36.39 -48.72 -0.62
C ARG A 264 -35.01 -49.24 -0.24
N ALA A 265 -33.98 -48.46 -0.55
CA ALA A 265 -32.60 -48.81 -0.22
C ALA A 265 -31.74 -47.57 -0.05
N VAL A 266 -30.75 -47.67 0.83
CA VAL A 266 -29.67 -46.70 0.98
C VAL A 266 -28.38 -47.39 0.56
N ARG A 267 -27.60 -46.76 -0.31
CA ARG A 267 -26.31 -47.27 -0.77
C ARG A 267 -25.22 -46.23 -0.62
N HIS A 268 -23.98 -46.70 -0.64
CA HIS A 268 -22.77 -45.87 -0.64
C HIS A 268 -22.75 -44.80 0.46
N VAL A 269 -23.19 -45.14 1.67
CA VAL A 269 -23.03 -44.26 2.83
C VAL A 269 -21.54 -44.12 3.10
N ARG A 270 -21.02 -42.90 2.96
CA ARG A 270 -19.60 -42.59 3.14
C ARG A 270 -19.45 -41.41 4.08
N ARG A 271 -18.44 -41.48 4.94
CA ARG A 271 -17.93 -40.36 5.73
C ARG A 271 -16.41 -40.34 5.58
N ARG A 272 -15.84 -39.13 5.51
CA ARG A 272 -14.38 -38.99 5.60
C ARG A 272 -13.93 -39.41 7.00
N SER A 273 -12.80 -40.12 7.07
CA SER A 273 -12.17 -40.39 8.35
C SER A 273 -11.63 -39.08 8.92
N GLN A 274 -11.54 -38.97 10.25
CA GLN A 274 -11.02 -37.75 10.88
C GLN A 274 -9.56 -37.47 10.50
N ALA A 275 -8.79 -38.52 10.17
CA ALA A 275 -7.40 -38.42 9.74
C ALA A 275 -7.22 -37.93 8.29
N ASP A 276 -8.31 -37.84 7.52
CA ASP A 276 -8.34 -37.40 6.11
C ASP A 276 -9.07 -36.06 5.92
N LEU A 277 -9.54 -35.43 7.01
CA LEU A 277 -10.20 -34.13 6.91
C LEU A 277 -9.18 -33.05 6.58
N ILE A 278 -9.52 -32.22 5.62
CA ILE A 278 -8.70 -31.08 5.21
C ILE A 278 -8.82 -30.03 6.30
N ASN A 279 -7.70 -29.65 6.89
CA ASN A 279 -7.63 -28.63 7.94
C ASN A 279 -6.99 -27.33 7.44
N THR A 280 -6.42 -27.33 6.24
CA THR A 280 -5.84 -26.15 5.60
C THR A 280 -6.28 -26.12 4.14
N LEU A 281 -6.77 -24.97 3.66
CA LEU A 281 -7.17 -24.82 2.27
C LEU A 281 -6.52 -23.57 1.69
N THR A 282 -5.90 -23.71 0.52
CA THR A 282 -5.43 -22.59 -0.30
C THR A 282 -6.40 -22.38 -1.45
N VAL A 283 -7.01 -21.20 -1.54
CA VAL A 283 -7.77 -20.77 -2.70
C VAL A 283 -6.91 -19.85 -3.54
N THR A 284 -6.77 -20.16 -4.82
CA THR A 284 -6.11 -19.27 -5.77
C THR A 284 -7.14 -18.48 -6.57
N TYR A 285 -6.85 -17.21 -6.83
CA TYR A 285 -7.73 -16.26 -7.50
C TYR A 285 -6.89 -15.31 -8.36
N THR A 286 -7.51 -14.39 -9.11
CA THR A 286 -6.78 -13.45 -9.96
C THR A 286 -6.73 -12.08 -9.30
N ASP A 287 -5.56 -11.49 -9.09
CA ASP A 287 -5.46 -10.13 -8.57
C ASP A 287 -5.94 -9.16 -9.64
N TRP A 288 -6.95 -8.33 -9.36
CA TRP A 288 -7.50 -7.39 -10.33
C TRP A 288 -6.54 -6.27 -10.74
N LYS A 289 -5.50 -6.00 -9.95
CA LYS A 289 -4.52 -4.92 -10.22
C LYS A 289 -3.46 -5.37 -11.21
N THR A 290 -2.95 -6.58 -11.04
CA THR A 290 -1.85 -7.14 -11.85
C THR A 290 -2.32 -8.16 -12.88
N TYR A 291 -3.53 -8.74 -12.69
CA TYR A 291 -4.07 -9.89 -13.42
C TYR A 291 -3.27 -11.19 -13.23
N ASP A 292 -2.37 -11.23 -12.24
CA ASP A 292 -1.62 -12.42 -11.89
C ASP A 292 -2.38 -13.33 -10.91
N LYS A 293 -1.90 -14.57 -10.79
CA LYS A 293 -2.43 -15.54 -9.83
C LYS A 293 -2.03 -15.15 -8.41
N ALA A 294 -3.03 -14.86 -7.57
CA ALA A 294 -2.91 -14.64 -6.14
C ALA A 294 -3.47 -15.84 -5.35
N ALA A 295 -3.15 -15.92 -4.06
CA ALA A 295 -3.61 -17.01 -3.20
C ALA A 295 -3.95 -16.54 -1.79
N VAL A 296 -5.00 -17.14 -1.23
CA VAL A 296 -5.40 -16.99 0.17
C VAL A 296 -5.46 -18.37 0.83
N THR A 297 -4.79 -18.52 1.96
CA THR A 297 -4.77 -19.77 2.73
C THR A 297 -5.54 -19.58 4.03
N VAL A 298 -6.44 -20.51 4.34
CA VAL A 298 -7.24 -20.54 5.57
C VAL A 298 -7.02 -21.86 6.30
N MET A 299 -7.15 -21.84 7.63
CA MET A 299 -6.87 -22.99 8.50
C MET A 299 -7.96 -23.19 9.55
N ASN A 300 -8.29 -24.45 9.83
CA ASN A 300 -9.13 -24.86 10.95
C ASN A 300 -8.19 -25.31 12.08
N SER A 301 -7.86 -24.38 12.99
CA SER A 301 -6.90 -24.59 14.07
C SER A 301 -7.33 -25.71 15.02
N ALA A 302 -8.61 -25.80 15.37
CA ALA A 302 -9.14 -26.87 16.22
C ALA A 302 -8.91 -28.27 15.60
N LEU A 303 -9.24 -28.42 14.31
CA LEU A 303 -9.01 -29.67 13.60
C LEU A 303 -7.52 -29.96 13.43
N LEU A 304 -6.69 -28.95 13.15
CA LEU A 304 -5.23 -29.07 13.05
C LEU A 304 -4.62 -29.59 14.37
N HIS A 305 -5.04 -29.04 15.51
CA HIS A 305 -4.62 -29.51 16.83
C HIS A 305 -5.10 -30.94 17.11
N ALA A 306 -6.33 -31.29 16.72
CA ALA A 306 -6.86 -32.63 16.90
C ALA A 306 -6.17 -33.69 16.01
N THR A 307 -5.74 -33.33 14.79
CA THR A 307 -5.05 -34.25 13.87
C THR A 307 -3.53 -34.28 14.09
N GLY A 308 -2.95 -33.27 14.72
CA GLY A 308 -1.50 -33.16 15.01
C GLY A 308 -0.61 -32.93 13.78
N ARG A 309 -1.19 -32.73 12.59
CA ARG A 309 -0.48 -32.45 11.33
C ARG A 309 -1.36 -31.67 10.35
N THR A 310 -0.72 -30.87 9.49
CA THR A 310 -1.37 -30.15 8.40
C THR A 310 -1.80 -31.10 7.29
N ILE A 311 -3.09 -31.05 6.93
CA ILE A 311 -3.69 -31.75 5.80
C ILE A 311 -4.27 -30.67 4.90
N GLY A 312 -3.47 -30.32 3.88
CA GLY A 312 -3.75 -29.23 2.96
C GLY A 312 -4.46 -29.69 1.70
N ASP A 313 -5.28 -28.81 1.12
CA ASP A 313 -5.79 -28.92 -0.25
C ASP A 313 -5.73 -27.55 -0.95
N SER A 314 -5.86 -27.52 -2.27
CA SER A 314 -5.86 -26.29 -3.06
C SER A 314 -6.98 -26.27 -4.09
N VAL A 315 -7.68 -25.14 -4.20
CA VAL A 315 -8.76 -24.93 -5.17
C VAL A 315 -8.49 -23.67 -5.98
N ASP A 316 -8.66 -23.78 -7.30
CA ASP A 316 -8.50 -22.66 -8.22
C ASP A 316 -9.84 -22.00 -8.55
N PHE A 317 -9.94 -20.70 -8.29
CA PHE A 317 -11.10 -19.84 -8.58
C PHE A 317 -10.69 -18.54 -9.32
N PRO A 318 -10.11 -18.62 -10.54
CA PRO A 318 -9.60 -17.46 -11.27
C PRO A 318 -10.65 -16.41 -11.65
N MET A 319 -11.95 -16.75 -11.65
CA MET A 319 -12.99 -15.75 -11.94
C MET A 319 -13.27 -14.81 -10.76
N ILE A 320 -12.71 -15.09 -9.59
CA ILE A 320 -12.76 -14.19 -8.43
C ILE A 320 -11.60 -13.22 -8.52
N HIS A 321 -11.92 -11.93 -8.51
CA HIS A 321 -10.94 -10.85 -8.56
C HIS A 321 -10.85 -10.03 -7.26
N ASP A 322 -11.88 -10.14 -6.42
CA ASP A 322 -11.97 -9.49 -5.11
C ASP A 322 -11.33 -10.39 -4.04
N ASP A 323 -10.32 -9.87 -3.36
CA ASP A 323 -9.57 -10.54 -2.30
C ASP A 323 -10.46 -10.88 -1.10
N LYS A 324 -11.40 -9.99 -0.75
CA LYS A 324 -12.37 -10.21 0.33
C LYS A 324 -13.35 -11.32 -0.04
N LEU A 325 -13.77 -11.38 -1.30
CA LEU A 325 -14.61 -12.47 -1.79
C LEU A 325 -13.84 -13.80 -1.79
N ALA A 326 -12.60 -13.81 -2.26
CA ALA A 326 -11.74 -14.99 -2.27
C ALA A 326 -11.56 -15.57 -0.86
N TYR A 327 -11.33 -14.71 0.14
CA TYR A 327 -11.23 -15.12 1.54
C TYR A 327 -12.52 -15.75 2.07
N ARG A 328 -13.68 -15.12 1.83
CA ARG A 328 -14.98 -15.67 2.27
C ARG A 328 -15.29 -17.01 1.62
N VAL A 329 -14.97 -17.15 0.32
CA VAL A 329 -15.10 -18.43 -0.39
C VAL A 329 -14.14 -19.46 0.18
N ALA A 330 -12.90 -19.12 0.50
CA ALA A 330 -11.93 -20.03 1.11
C ALA A 330 -12.42 -20.55 2.47
N MET A 331 -12.95 -19.68 3.33
CA MET A 331 -13.55 -20.07 4.61
C MET A 331 -14.75 -21.01 4.41
N ARG A 332 -15.63 -20.70 3.45
CA ARG A 332 -16.78 -21.54 3.10
C ARG A 332 -16.36 -22.93 2.63
N GLU A 333 -15.41 -23.02 1.71
CA GLU A 333 -14.90 -24.30 1.20
C GLU A 333 -14.21 -25.11 2.29
N LEU A 334 -13.37 -24.47 3.11
CA LEU A 334 -12.72 -25.13 4.24
C LEU A 334 -13.75 -25.65 5.24
N ARG A 335 -14.84 -24.92 5.50
CA ARG A 335 -15.93 -25.40 6.36
C ARG A 335 -16.56 -26.69 5.85
N MET A 336 -16.78 -26.81 4.54
CA MET A 336 -17.31 -28.04 3.94
C MET A 336 -16.29 -29.20 3.99
N LEU A 337 -15.02 -28.92 3.73
CA LEU A 337 -13.97 -29.95 3.65
C LEU A 337 -13.45 -30.43 5.01
N SER A 338 -13.53 -29.56 6.03
CA SER A 338 -13.16 -29.88 7.42
C SER A 338 -14.30 -30.56 8.20
N ALA A 339 -15.53 -30.52 7.68
CA ALA A 339 -16.67 -31.20 8.27
C ALA A 339 -16.70 -32.69 7.89
N ARG A 340 -17.11 -33.54 8.84
CA ARG A 340 -17.29 -34.99 8.64
C ARG A 340 -18.63 -35.31 7.96
N LEU A 341 -18.96 -34.57 6.91
CA LEU A 341 -20.24 -34.69 6.22
C LEU A 341 -20.43 -36.10 5.64
N MET A 342 -21.63 -36.64 5.85
CA MET A 342 -22.07 -37.88 5.23
C MET A 342 -22.54 -37.67 3.79
N THR A 343 -22.18 -38.56 2.89
CA THR A 343 -22.82 -38.67 1.56
C THR A 343 -23.44 -40.05 1.40
N CYS A 344 -24.59 -40.13 0.73
CA CYS A 344 -25.21 -41.41 0.40
C CYS A 344 -26.11 -41.32 -0.85
N GLU A 345 -26.49 -42.48 -1.37
CA GLU A 345 -27.48 -42.61 -2.43
C GLU A 345 -28.76 -43.22 -1.87
N LEU A 346 -29.86 -42.50 -2.02
CA LEU A 346 -31.20 -42.96 -1.65
C LEU A 346 -31.91 -43.48 -2.90
N TYR A 347 -32.42 -44.70 -2.83
CA TYR A 347 -33.28 -45.30 -3.84
C TYR A 347 -34.71 -45.26 -3.28
N CYS A 348 -35.49 -44.30 -3.75
CA CYS A 348 -36.84 -44.05 -3.29
C CYS A 348 -37.87 -44.53 -4.31
N ASP A 349 -39.13 -44.65 -3.87
CA ASP A 349 -40.25 -44.78 -4.79
C ASP A 349 -40.53 -43.46 -5.56
N THR A 350 -41.56 -43.48 -6.40
CA THR A 350 -41.93 -42.34 -7.25
C THR A 350 -42.50 -41.15 -6.49
N SER A 351 -42.87 -41.26 -5.21
CA SER A 351 -43.34 -40.13 -4.41
C SER A 351 -42.21 -39.11 -4.14
N ALA A 352 -40.96 -39.57 -4.11
CA ALA A 352 -39.78 -38.72 -3.97
C ALA A 352 -39.44 -37.92 -5.25
N ALA A 353 -40.21 -38.07 -6.33
CA ALA A 353 -40.00 -37.35 -7.58
C ALA A 353 -40.18 -35.83 -7.45
N VAL A 354 -40.91 -35.38 -6.43
CA VAL A 354 -41.12 -33.96 -6.11
C VAL A 354 -39.82 -33.24 -5.77
N TYR A 355 -38.84 -33.94 -5.20
CA TYR A 355 -37.58 -33.35 -4.78
C TYR A 355 -36.69 -33.03 -5.99
N GLN A 356 -35.96 -31.94 -5.88
CA GLN A 356 -35.09 -31.36 -6.90
C GLN A 356 -33.70 -31.07 -6.33
N PRO A 357 -32.67 -30.93 -7.19
CA PRO A 357 -31.35 -30.48 -6.74
C PRO A 357 -31.41 -29.20 -5.90
N GLY A 358 -30.70 -29.20 -4.78
CA GLY A 358 -30.66 -28.12 -3.80
C GLY A 358 -31.76 -28.19 -2.72
N ASP A 359 -32.78 -29.04 -2.85
CA ASP A 359 -33.78 -29.25 -1.79
C ASP A 359 -33.13 -29.84 -0.54
N VAL A 360 -33.65 -29.44 0.62
CA VAL A 360 -33.25 -29.95 1.93
C VAL A 360 -34.34 -30.88 2.45
N VAL A 361 -33.95 -32.08 2.88
CA VAL A 361 -34.84 -33.10 3.40
C VAL A 361 -34.23 -33.76 4.63
N ARG A 362 -35.06 -34.14 5.60
CA ARG A 362 -34.63 -34.96 6.73
C ARG A 362 -34.81 -36.43 6.37
N VAL A 363 -33.74 -37.21 6.43
CA VAL A 363 -33.76 -38.63 6.10
C VAL A 363 -33.72 -39.45 7.38
N VAL A 364 -34.80 -40.19 7.63
CA VAL A 364 -34.94 -41.10 8.77
C VAL A 364 -35.01 -42.53 8.25
N PHE A 365 -33.87 -43.24 8.29
CA PHE A 365 -33.75 -44.62 7.84
C PHE A 365 -32.96 -45.46 8.84
N PRO A 366 -33.62 -45.98 9.91
CA PRO A 366 -32.98 -46.73 10.98
C PRO A 366 -32.12 -47.92 10.54
N PRO A 367 -32.48 -48.71 9.50
CA PRO A 367 -31.64 -49.84 9.07
C PRO A 367 -30.23 -49.45 8.61
N ALA A 368 -30.03 -48.22 8.16
CA ALA A 368 -28.72 -47.67 7.80
C ALA A 368 -28.19 -46.67 8.84
N GLY A 369 -28.86 -46.55 10.00
CA GLY A 369 -28.48 -45.62 11.07
C GLY A 369 -28.60 -44.14 10.69
N LEU A 370 -29.52 -43.79 9.78
CA LEU A 370 -29.67 -42.41 9.31
C LEU A 370 -30.80 -41.69 10.05
N ASP A 371 -30.46 -40.56 10.66
CA ASP A 371 -31.39 -39.48 11.05
C ASP A 371 -30.65 -38.14 10.85
N HIS A 372 -30.58 -37.70 9.59
CA HIS A 372 -29.77 -36.56 9.18
C HIS A 372 -30.57 -35.61 8.29
N ILE A 373 -30.31 -34.31 8.43
CA ILE A 373 -30.72 -33.32 7.44
C ILE A 373 -29.71 -33.37 6.30
N VAL A 374 -30.20 -33.59 5.08
CA VAL A 374 -29.38 -33.72 3.89
C VAL A 374 -29.89 -32.80 2.80
N ARG A 375 -28.98 -32.35 1.93
CA ARG A 375 -29.28 -31.63 0.71
C ARG A 375 -29.15 -32.53 -0.51
N VAL A 376 -30.15 -32.48 -1.38
CA VAL A 376 -30.16 -33.21 -2.65
C VAL A 376 -29.13 -32.60 -3.59
N GLN A 377 -28.10 -33.34 -3.94
CA GLN A 377 -27.07 -32.91 -4.90
C GLN A 377 -27.50 -33.21 -6.33
N LYS A 378 -28.14 -34.36 -6.52
CA LYS A 378 -28.57 -34.82 -7.85
C LYS A 378 -29.77 -35.74 -7.75
N LYS A 379 -30.65 -35.64 -8.74
CA LYS A 379 -31.77 -36.56 -8.97
C LYS A 379 -31.55 -37.35 -10.26
N ARG A 380 -31.90 -38.62 -10.25
CA ARG A 380 -32.06 -39.45 -11.46
C ARG A 380 -33.35 -40.28 -11.34
N ARG A 381 -34.14 -40.30 -12.40
CA ARG A 381 -35.32 -41.19 -12.51
C ARG A 381 -34.92 -42.51 -13.13
N GLY A 382 -35.49 -43.59 -12.63
CA GLY A 382 -35.42 -44.92 -13.22
C GLY A 382 -36.22 -45.04 -14.52
N SER A 383 -36.19 -46.22 -15.13
CA SER A 383 -36.95 -46.52 -16.34
C SER A 383 -38.40 -46.92 -16.02
N LEU A 384 -39.26 -47.01 -17.03
CA LEU A 384 -40.62 -47.54 -16.86
C LEU A 384 -40.66 -48.95 -16.24
N ALA A 385 -39.64 -49.77 -16.49
CA ALA A 385 -39.52 -51.11 -15.93
C ALA A 385 -39.16 -51.10 -14.43
N ASN A 386 -38.40 -50.09 -13.99
CA ASN A 386 -37.98 -49.89 -12.60
C ASN A 386 -38.31 -48.45 -12.17
N PRO A 387 -39.57 -48.16 -11.79
CA PRO A 387 -39.99 -46.83 -11.39
C PRO A 387 -39.45 -46.52 -9.99
N GLU A 388 -38.17 -46.13 -9.94
CA GLU A 388 -37.45 -45.67 -8.76
C GLU A 388 -36.89 -44.26 -8.97
N VAL A 389 -36.72 -43.51 -7.88
CA VAL A 389 -36.07 -42.20 -7.88
C VAL A 389 -34.79 -42.31 -7.08
N LYS A 390 -33.65 -42.10 -7.76
CA LYS A 390 -32.34 -42.06 -7.12
C LYS A 390 -32.00 -40.62 -6.75
N LEU A 391 -31.77 -40.38 -5.46
CA LEU A 391 -31.28 -39.10 -4.93
C LEU A 391 -29.85 -39.29 -4.42
N GLU A 392 -28.90 -38.55 -4.98
CA GLU A 392 -27.55 -38.41 -4.41
C GLU A 392 -27.60 -37.26 -3.42
N VAL A 393 -27.36 -37.53 -2.13
CA VAL A 393 -27.53 -36.56 -1.04
C VAL A 393 -26.25 -36.41 -0.23
N MET A 394 -26.08 -35.22 0.33
CA MET A 394 -24.99 -34.88 1.25
C MET A 394 -25.57 -34.25 2.49
N GLU A 395 -25.05 -34.59 3.67
CA GLU A 395 -25.39 -33.96 4.94
C GLU A 395 -25.24 -32.44 4.84
N ASP A 396 -26.26 -31.72 5.31
CA ASP A 396 -26.31 -30.27 5.19
C ASP A 396 -25.45 -29.61 6.28
N ILE A 397 -24.44 -28.85 5.86
CA ILE A 397 -23.46 -28.20 6.75
C ILE A 397 -24.07 -27.08 7.60
N PHE A 398 -25.21 -26.52 7.19
CA PHE A 398 -25.86 -25.41 7.90
C PHE A 398 -26.68 -25.91 9.09
N ALA A 399 -26.99 -27.20 9.16
CA ALA A 399 -27.68 -27.83 10.29
C ALA A 399 -26.76 -28.13 11.50
N SER A 400 -25.44 -28.07 11.35
CA SER A 400 -24.47 -28.33 12.43
C SER A 400 -23.77 -27.05 12.90
N ALA A 401 -23.75 -26.83 14.22
CA ALA A 401 -23.22 -25.62 14.86
C ALA A 401 -21.76 -25.32 14.48
N THR A 402 -21.50 -24.02 14.32
CA THR A 402 -20.28 -23.34 13.89
C THR A 402 -19.04 -23.70 14.71
N GLY A 403 -17.95 -24.08 14.03
CA GLY A 403 -16.61 -24.06 14.59
C GLY A 403 -15.94 -22.69 14.40
N ASP A 404 -15.06 -22.30 15.32
CA ASP A 404 -14.27 -21.08 15.21
C ASP A 404 -13.15 -21.27 14.18
N TYR A 405 -13.26 -20.55 13.05
CA TYR A 405 -12.25 -20.52 12.01
C TYR A 405 -11.39 -19.28 12.21
N THR A 406 -10.19 -19.46 12.74
CA THR A 406 -9.25 -18.35 12.93
C THR A 406 -8.62 -17.96 11.59
N PRO A 407 -8.71 -16.69 11.15
CA PRO A 407 -7.87 -16.22 10.06
C PRO A 407 -6.40 -16.40 10.46
N PRO A 408 -5.52 -16.92 9.59
CA PRO A 408 -4.12 -16.54 9.69
C PRO A 408 -4.01 -15.02 9.50
N PRO A 409 -2.98 -14.36 10.06
CA PRO A 409 -2.67 -12.98 9.68
C PRO A 409 -2.67 -12.90 8.14
N PRO A 410 -3.25 -11.84 7.54
CA PRO A 410 -3.31 -11.73 6.08
C PRO A 410 -1.93 -12.00 5.51
N SER A 411 -1.87 -12.73 4.39
CA SER A 411 -0.63 -12.84 3.65
C SER A 411 -0.21 -11.41 3.30
N ASN A 412 0.79 -10.90 4.02
CA ASN A 412 1.42 -9.61 3.79
C ASN A 412 2.25 -9.65 2.50
N TRP A 413 1.84 -10.41 1.50
CA TRP A 413 2.32 -10.24 0.14
C TRP A 413 1.55 -9.06 -0.47
N LYS A 414 1.88 -7.86 0.02
CA LYS A 414 1.83 -6.68 -0.83
C LYS A 414 2.94 -6.88 -1.84
N ASP A 415 2.67 -6.60 -3.12
CA ASP A 415 3.72 -6.37 -4.11
C ASP A 415 4.84 -5.60 -3.41
N PRO A 416 6.02 -6.20 -3.20
CA PRO A 416 7.04 -5.64 -2.33
C PRO A 416 7.65 -4.37 -2.92
N ILE A 417 7.14 -3.91 -4.07
CA ILE A 417 7.66 -2.80 -4.84
C ILE A 417 6.53 -1.77 -5.00
N SER A 418 6.51 -0.77 -4.13
CA SER A 418 5.67 0.41 -4.23
C SER A 418 6.11 1.28 -5.40
N GLN A 419 5.22 2.14 -5.91
CA GLN A 419 5.70 3.26 -6.74
C GLN A 419 6.49 4.26 -5.86
N PRO A 420 7.48 4.97 -6.43
CA PRO A 420 8.16 6.06 -5.73
C PRO A 420 7.16 7.09 -5.20
N GLN A 421 7.30 7.50 -3.95
CA GLN A 421 6.42 8.47 -3.30
C GLN A 421 7.23 9.68 -2.81
N PRO A 422 6.67 10.89 -2.83
CA PRO A 422 7.35 12.06 -2.31
C PRO A 422 7.64 11.93 -0.81
N ILE A 423 8.79 12.45 -0.41
CA ILE A 423 9.24 12.46 0.97
C ILE A 423 8.42 13.50 1.74
N LYS A 424 7.61 13.03 2.70
CA LYS A 424 6.71 13.90 3.47
C LYS A 424 7.43 14.65 4.58
N LYS A 425 8.42 14.00 5.20
CA LYS A 425 9.17 14.56 6.31
C LYS A 425 10.67 14.47 6.03
N GLN A 426 11.29 15.62 5.86
CA GLN A 426 12.73 15.76 5.70
C GLN A 426 13.18 17.08 6.32
N ALA A 427 14.39 17.08 6.83
CA ALA A 427 15.03 18.23 7.46
C ALA A 427 16.47 18.34 6.96
N LEU A 428 16.96 19.57 6.89
CA LEU A 428 18.35 19.87 6.62
C LEU A 428 19.00 20.35 7.91
N ILE A 429 20.24 19.95 8.11
CA ILE A 429 21.04 20.41 9.24
C ILE A 429 22.41 20.85 8.72
N GLU A 430 22.85 22.02 9.14
CA GLU A 430 24.26 22.39 8.94
C GLU A 430 25.10 21.55 9.91
N LEU A 431 26.08 20.83 9.37
CA LEU A 431 26.85 19.87 10.14
C LEU A 431 27.72 20.59 11.19
N PRO A 432 27.68 20.19 12.47
CA PRO A 432 28.57 20.74 13.47
C PRO A 432 30.00 20.27 13.22
N TYR A 433 30.98 21.03 13.72
CA TYR A 433 32.41 20.72 13.54
C TYR A 433 32.78 19.28 13.90
N TRP A 434 32.15 18.72 14.94
CA TRP A 434 32.39 17.35 15.36
C TRP A 434 32.14 16.32 14.26
N VAL A 435 31.05 16.45 13.48
CA VAL A 435 30.77 15.52 12.38
C VAL A 435 31.86 15.64 11.31
N LEU A 436 32.28 16.87 10.99
CA LEU A 436 33.32 17.12 10.00
C LEU A 436 34.67 16.56 10.45
N ALA A 437 35.05 16.76 11.71
CA ALA A 437 36.31 16.29 12.28
C ALA A 437 36.40 14.77 12.39
N ASN A 438 35.25 14.08 12.47
CA ASN A 438 35.19 12.61 12.41
C ASN A 438 35.07 12.05 10.99
N THR A 439 34.75 12.89 9.99
CA THR A 439 34.58 12.48 8.58
C THR A 439 35.83 12.73 7.74
N PHE A 440 36.44 13.92 7.89
CA PHE A 440 37.62 14.33 7.15
C PHE A 440 38.90 13.89 7.86
N ASN A 441 39.95 13.61 7.07
CA ASN A 441 41.27 13.42 7.68
C ASN A 441 41.87 14.78 8.12
N PRO A 442 42.88 14.79 9.01
CA PRO A 442 43.41 16.04 9.59
C PRO A 442 43.90 17.07 8.56
N SER A 443 44.42 16.62 7.42
CA SER A 443 44.93 17.51 6.36
C SER A 443 43.79 18.15 5.58
N GLU A 444 42.72 17.40 5.28
CA GLU A 444 41.52 17.90 4.62
C GLU A 444 40.77 18.89 5.51
N LEU A 445 40.59 18.54 6.79
CA LEU A 445 39.94 19.41 7.77
C LEU A 445 40.69 20.74 7.93
N ALA A 446 42.03 20.70 7.96
CA ALA A 446 42.86 21.90 8.03
C ALA A 446 42.86 22.76 6.75
N ALA A 447 42.43 22.21 5.62
CA ALA A 447 42.35 22.91 4.35
C ALA A 447 41.01 23.65 4.15
N LEU A 448 40.00 23.36 4.98
CA LEU A 448 38.71 24.05 4.95
C LEU A 448 38.88 25.54 5.29
N ASN A 449 38.13 26.40 4.61
CA ASN A 449 38.06 27.81 4.91
C ASN A 449 37.17 28.03 6.15
N GLU A 450 37.34 29.17 6.83
CA GLU A 450 36.50 29.56 7.97
C GLU A 450 35.02 29.69 7.60
N ALA A 451 34.72 30.02 6.35
CA ALA A 451 33.37 30.15 5.82
C ALA A 451 32.81 28.84 5.24
N SER A 452 33.58 27.75 5.22
CA SER A 452 33.13 26.46 4.67
C SER A 452 31.97 25.91 5.50
N CYS A 453 30.96 25.37 4.81
CA CYS A 453 29.75 24.84 5.42
C CYS A 453 29.35 23.54 4.70
N PHE A 454 28.84 22.58 5.45
CA PHE A 454 28.35 21.31 4.92
C PHE A 454 26.95 21.03 5.45
N VAL A 455 26.13 20.39 4.62
CA VAL A 455 24.72 20.15 4.91
C VAL A 455 24.49 18.65 5.02
N GLY A 456 23.97 18.24 6.18
CA GLY A 456 23.38 16.93 6.41
C GLY A 456 21.92 16.93 5.99
N TRP A 457 21.47 15.77 5.50
CA TRP A 457 20.08 15.55 5.10
C TRP A 457 19.50 14.37 5.89
N CYS A 458 18.34 14.61 6.52
CA CYS A 458 17.64 13.59 7.28
C CYS A 458 16.20 13.48 6.79
N ALA A 459 15.77 12.29 6.37
CA ALA A 459 14.44 12.07 5.81
C ALA A 459 13.80 10.77 6.27
N GLU A 460 12.47 10.75 6.28
CA GLU A 460 11.67 9.56 6.59
C GLU A 460 11.61 8.69 5.35
N ARG A 461 11.83 7.39 5.51
CA ARG A 461 11.63 6.43 4.43
C ARG A 461 10.13 6.37 4.08
N PRO A 462 9.70 6.75 2.86
CA PRO A 462 8.26 6.84 2.56
C PRO A 462 7.55 5.48 2.47
N THR A 463 8.24 4.46 1.96
CA THR A 463 7.75 3.08 1.92
C THR A 463 8.87 2.10 2.26
N GLY A 464 8.53 0.95 2.85
CA GLY A 464 9.52 -0.03 3.32
C GLY A 464 10.49 -0.55 2.26
N ASP A 465 10.11 -0.47 0.98
CA ASP A 465 10.85 -0.92 -0.19
C ASP A 465 11.62 0.21 -0.92
N THR A 466 11.56 1.44 -0.41
CA THR A 466 12.36 2.54 -0.95
C THR A 466 13.84 2.27 -0.69
N LEU A 467 14.63 2.17 -1.76
CA LEU A 467 16.06 1.85 -1.73
C LEU A 467 16.93 3.03 -1.27
N GLY A 468 16.45 4.26 -1.47
CA GLY A 468 17.13 5.50 -1.13
C GLY A 468 16.46 6.69 -1.83
N ALA A 469 17.08 7.86 -1.73
CA ALA A 469 16.65 9.04 -2.48
C ALA A 469 17.82 9.65 -3.27
N ASP A 470 17.64 9.86 -4.57
CA ASP A 470 18.60 10.61 -5.38
C ASP A 470 18.50 12.09 -4.96
N LEU A 471 19.55 12.60 -4.30
CA LEU A 471 19.59 13.98 -3.82
C LEU A 471 20.05 14.94 -4.90
N TYR A 472 19.30 16.02 -5.06
CA TYR A 472 19.65 17.14 -5.90
C TYR A 472 19.70 18.41 -5.08
N TYR A 473 20.72 19.23 -5.29
CA TYR A 473 20.79 20.58 -4.74
C TYR A 473 20.62 21.61 -5.84
N ASN A 474 20.01 22.74 -5.48
CA ASN A 474 19.82 23.84 -6.39
C ASN A 474 21.10 24.68 -6.46
N HIS A 475 21.64 24.85 -7.66
CA HIS A 475 22.78 25.71 -7.93
C HIS A 475 22.39 26.68 -9.06
N PHE A 476 22.09 27.93 -8.71
CA PHE A 476 21.62 28.98 -9.64
C PHE A 476 20.47 28.52 -10.55
N ASP A 477 19.36 28.07 -9.93
CA ASP A 477 18.15 27.57 -10.60
C ASP A 477 18.36 26.34 -11.49
N ARG A 478 19.44 25.60 -11.27
CA ARG A 478 19.67 24.28 -11.86
C ARG A 478 19.78 23.25 -10.75
N TRP A 479 19.07 22.13 -10.94
CA TRP A 479 19.17 21.00 -10.03
C TRP A 479 20.37 20.14 -10.40
N VAL A 480 21.35 20.06 -9.50
CA VAL A 480 22.57 19.28 -9.66
C VAL A 480 22.45 18.03 -8.81
N TYR A 481 22.61 16.88 -9.44
CA TYR A 481 22.66 15.59 -8.73
C TYR A 481 23.90 15.54 -7.83
N SER A 482 23.71 15.13 -6.57
CA SER A 482 24.80 14.89 -5.64
C SER A 482 25.15 13.40 -5.60
N HIS A 483 24.28 12.60 -4.98
CA HIS A 483 24.44 11.16 -4.81
C HIS A 483 23.08 10.54 -4.39
N ARG A 484 23.03 9.21 -4.25
CA ARG A 484 21.88 8.51 -3.67
C ARG A 484 22.06 8.39 -2.17
N ALA A 485 21.20 9.06 -1.42
CA ALA A 485 21.24 9.09 0.03
C ALA A 485 20.38 8.03 0.70
N SER A 486 20.80 7.64 1.91
CA SER A 486 20.02 6.78 2.82
C SER A 486 19.13 7.61 3.76
N PHE A 487 18.04 7.00 4.24
CA PHE A 487 17.12 7.64 5.18
C PHE A 487 17.62 7.55 6.62
N ALA A 488 17.27 8.55 7.43
CA ALA A 488 17.65 8.61 8.84
C ALA A 488 16.55 8.02 9.74
N PRO A 489 16.90 7.10 10.67
CA PRO A 489 15.98 6.64 11.72
C PRO A 489 15.41 7.81 12.52
N ARG A 490 14.11 7.72 12.85
CA ARG A 490 13.38 8.77 13.58
C ARG A 490 12.35 8.18 14.52
N THR A 491 11.97 8.97 15.52
CA THR A 491 10.82 8.74 16.40
C THR A 491 10.33 10.09 16.93
N VAL A 492 9.37 10.11 17.85
CA VAL A 492 8.85 11.31 18.50
C VAL A 492 8.73 11.10 20.00
N LEU A 493 8.79 12.18 20.78
CA LEU A 493 8.56 12.15 22.23
C LEU A 493 7.12 11.76 22.57
N LEU A 494 6.95 10.91 23.57
CA LEU A 494 5.63 10.53 24.10
C LEU A 494 5.06 11.61 25.04
N GLU A 495 5.92 12.20 25.86
CA GLU A 495 5.56 13.17 26.89
C GLU A 495 6.48 14.39 26.79
N PRO A 496 6.05 15.58 27.25
CA PRO A 496 6.91 16.75 27.30
C PRO A 496 8.09 16.53 28.26
N VAL A 497 9.24 17.13 27.97
CA VAL A 497 10.43 17.09 28.82
C VAL A 497 10.95 18.48 29.17
N SER A 498 11.37 18.61 30.42
CA SER A 498 12.00 19.81 31.00
C SER A 498 13.50 19.85 30.70
N TYR A 499 14.22 20.89 31.10
CA TYR A 499 15.67 21.08 30.83
C TYR A 499 16.58 19.96 31.33
N THR A 500 16.27 19.39 32.50
CA THR A 500 17.16 18.46 33.21
C THR A 500 16.78 17.00 33.06
N ASP A 501 15.69 16.70 32.35
CA ASP A 501 15.22 15.33 32.19
C ASP A 501 16.18 14.54 31.30
N THR A 502 16.65 13.39 31.80
CA THR A 502 17.59 12.49 31.09
C THR A 502 16.93 11.19 30.63
N GLN A 503 15.64 11.00 30.94
CA GLN A 503 14.85 9.84 30.53
C GLN A 503 13.75 10.33 29.59
N LEU A 504 13.86 10.01 28.31
CA LEU A 504 12.93 10.44 27.26
C LEU A 504 12.04 9.27 26.87
N PRO A 505 10.74 9.28 27.19
CA PRO A 505 9.81 8.28 26.67
C PRO A 505 9.53 8.57 25.17
N LEU A 506 9.64 7.55 24.33
CA LEU A 506 9.57 7.63 22.87
C LEU A 506 8.38 6.82 22.33
N PHE A 507 7.87 7.19 21.15
CA PHE A 507 6.88 6.40 20.42
C PHE A 507 7.54 5.32 19.55
N GLY A 508 7.27 4.05 19.86
CA GLY A 508 7.72 2.91 19.05
C GLY A 508 9.21 2.59 19.24
N ARG A 509 9.75 1.72 18.37
CA ARG A 509 11.10 1.16 18.51
C ARG A 509 11.99 1.35 17.29
N ASP A 510 11.71 2.35 16.46
CA ASP A 510 12.43 2.58 15.19
C ASP A 510 13.92 2.89 15.41
N LEU A 511 14.29 3.46 16.57
CA LEU A 511 15.69 3.69 16.97
C LEU A 511 16.36 2.45 17.61
N ALA A 512 15.61 1.41 18.00
CA ALA A 512 16.16 0.28 18.75
C ALA A 512 17.02 -0.67 17.90
N ALA A 513 16.96 -0.55 16.57
CA ALA A 513 17.76 -1.34 15.64
C ALA A 513 19.13 -0.70 15.30
N GLN A 514 19.44 0.46 15.88
CA GLN A 514 20.68 1.20 15.61
C GLN A 514 21.74 0.92 16.69
N ASP A 515 23.00 1.14 16.34
CA ASP A 515 24.10 1.04 17.28
C ASP A 515 24.06 2.19 18.28
N LEU A 516 24.09 1.85 19.57
CA LEU A 516 24.16 2.79 20.68
C LEU A 516 25.60 2.85 21.20
N PRO A 517 26.10 4.01 21.63
CA PRO A 517 25.44 5.33 21.68
C PRO A 517 25.28 5.99 20.30
N MET A 518 24.23 6.80 20.11
CA MET A 518 24.02 7.56 18.87
C MET A 518 23.80 9.05 19.15
N LEU A 519 24.26 9.89 18.23
CA LEU A 519 23.97 11.33 18.23
C LEU A 519 22.63 11.56 17.51
N CYS A 520 21.72 12.26 18.17
CA CYS A 520 20.39 12.58 17.63
C CYS A 520 20.11 14.07 17.76
N GLN A 521 19.24 14.55 16.87
CA GLN A 521 18.61 15.85 16.96
C GLN A 521 17.22 15.69 17.58
N LEU A 522 16.95 16.42 18.66
CA LEU A 522 15.64 16.60 19.30
C LEU A 522 15.22 18.05 19.11
N GLY A 523 14.33 18.32 18.15
CA GLY A 523 14.03 19.70 17.74
C GLY A 523 15.28 20.44 17.25
N GLU A 524 15.69 21.50 17.94
CA GLU A 524 16.94 22.24 17.67
C GLU A 524 18.10 21.87 18.62
N GLU A 525 17.89 20.91 19.52
CA GLU A 525 18.89 20.42 20.47
C GLU A 525 19.56 19.14 19.95
N LEU A 526 20.87 19.02 20.13
CA LEU A 526 21.58 17.76 19.95
C LEU A 526 21.67 17.00 21.28
N ILE A 527 21.34 15.72 21.21
CA ILE A 527 21.36 14.79 22.34
C ILE A 527 22.15 13.53 21.95
N VAL A 528 22.70 12.84 22.95
CA VAL A 528 23.27 11.50 22.74
C VAL A 528 22.38 10.50 23.46
N ILE A 529 21.80 9.56 22.71
CA ILE A 529 21.10 8.42 23.28
C ILE A 529 22.14 7.34 23.56
N HIS A 530 22.35 7.00 24.83
CA HIS A 530 23.37 6.02 25.22
C HIS A 530 22.80 4.65 25.60
N SER A 531 21.53 4.58 26.01
CA SER A 531 20.82 3.31 26.20
C SER A 531 19.32 3.45 25.95
N LEU A 532 18.68 2.33 25.60
CA LEU A 532 17.23 2.21 25.43
C LEU A 532 16.70 1.10 26.34
N GLU A 533 15.74 1.44 27.21
CA GLU A 533 15.05 0.51 28.10
C GLU A 533 13.56 0.45 27.72
N GLY A 534 13.20 -0.55 26.91
CA GLY A 534 11.87 -0.60 26.31
C GLY A 534 11.69 0.57 25.33
N ASP A 535 10.75 1.46 25.65
CA ASP A 535 10.44 2.65 24.85
C ASP A 535 10.96 3.95 25.53
N VAL A 536 11.91 3.83 26.47
CA VAL A 536 12.52 4.97 27.18
C VAL A 536 14.00 5.08 26.83
N ALA A 537 14.41 6.22 26.27
CA ALA A 537 15.79 6.55 25.97
C ALA A 537 16.48 7.23 27.16
N GLN A 538 17.65 6.72 27.53
CA GLN A 538 18.55 7.39 28.47
C GLN A 538 19.52 8.27 27.67
N VAL A 539 19.56 9.56 28.00
CA VAL A 539 20.23 10.56 27.17
C VAL A 539 21.17 11.48 27.93
N LYS A 540 22.19 11.94 27.21
CA LYS A 540 22.96 13.14 27.51
C LYS A 540 22.41 14.30 26.67
N ARG A 541 22.30 15.48 27.27
CA ARG A 541 21.60 16.64 26.71
C ARG A 541 22.50 17.84 26.46
N GLY A 542 22.09 18.70 25.52
CA GLY A 542 22.86 19.87 25.10
C GLY A 542 24.28 19.50 24.64
N ILE A 543 24.35 18.68 23.61
CA ILE A 543 25.59 18.14 23.08
C ILE A 543 26.16 19.09 22.02
N LEU A 544 27.49 19.16 21.93
CA LEU A 544 28.25 20.04 21.03
C LEU A 544 27.91 21.53 21.22
N ASP A 545 27.32 22.15 20.21
CA ASP A 545 27.04 23.57 20.12
C ASP A 545 25.59 23.93 20.46
N THR A 546 24.84 22.98 21.03
CA THR A 546 23.47 23.17 21.49
C THR A 546 23.35 23.06 23.01
N MET A 547 22.26 23.60 23.56
CA MET A 547 21.92 23.55 24.99
C MET A 547 20.58 22.83 25.23
N PRO A 548 20.32 22.32 26.47
CA PRO A 548 19.05 21.72 26.82
C PRO A 548 17.89 22.71 26.68
N ALA A 549 16.78 22.27 26.10
CA ALA A 549 15.55 23.04 25.97
C ALA A 549 14.32 22.29 26.52
N ILE A 550 13.22 23.00 26.78
CA ILE A 550 11.93 22.33 27.04
C ILE A 550 11.37 21.86 25.69
N HIS A 551 11.00 20.57 25.61
CA HIS A 551 10.39 20.00 24.41
C HIS A 551 8.99 19.52 24.71
N ALA A 552 8.04 19.79 23.81
CA ALA A 552 6.68 19.29 23.94
C ALA A 552 6.60 17.80 23.53
N ALA A 553 5.53 17.11 23.94
CA ALA A 553 5.19 15.81 23.35
C ALA A 553 5.07 15.93 21.82
N MET A 554 5.33 14.83 21.12
CA MET A 554 5.37 14.73 19.65
C MET A 554 6.54 15.47 18.97
N THR A 555 7.49 16.05 19.71
CA THR A 555 8.73 16.61 19.14
C THR A 555 9.55 15.50 18.48
N GLU A 556 10.08 15.75 17.29
CA GLU A 556 10.84 14.75 16.53
C GLU A 556 12.23 14.50 17.12
N VAL A 557 12.61 13.23 17.17
CA VAL A 557 13.95 12.75 17.49
C VAL A 557 14.49 12.04 16.25
N ILE A 558 15.57 12.54 15.68
CA ILE A 558 16.15 12.07 14.42
C ILE A 558 17.62 11.72 14.62
N SER A 559 18.06 10.54 14.19
CA SER A 559 19.48 10.19 14.23
C SER A 559 20.28 11.01 13.22
N LEU A 560 21.45 11.51 13.63
CA LEU A 560 22.35 12.25 12.75
C LEU A 560 23.27 11.38 11.89
N ASP A 561 23.04 10.06 11.85
CA ASP A 561 23.63 9.15 10.84
C ASP A 561 23.07 9.36 9.41
N GLY A 562 22.45 10.52 9.15
CA GLY A 562 21.95 10.90 7.83
C GLY A 562 23.07 11.20 6.85
N ASP A 563 22.77 11.07 5.56
CA ASP A 563 23.75 11.32 4.50
C ASP A 563 24.08 12.82 4.40
N ALA A 564 25.33 13.13 4.04
CA ALA A 564 25.80 14.49 3.89
C ALA A 564 26.06 14.81 2.42
N LEU A 565 25.81 16.06 2.02
CA LEU A 565 26.28 16.51 0.72
C LEU A 565 27.80 16.55 0.71
N ALA A 566 28.40 15.91 -0.29
CA ALA A 566 29.83 16.04 -0.56
C ALA A 566 30.24 17.45 -1.04
N THR A 567 29.26 18.29 -1.39
CA THR A 567 29.49 19.65 -1.87
C THR A 567 29.76 20.58 -0.69
N GLU A 568 30.85 21.33 -0.79
CA GLU A 568 31.19 22.42 0.11
C GLU A 568 30.41 23.68 -0.28
N PHE A 569 29.76 24.30 0.71
CA PHE A 569 29.03 25.57 0.58
C PHE A 569 29.69 26.66 1.41
N THR A 570 29.23 27.89 1.26
CA THR A 570 29.76 29.05 2.03
C THR A 570 28.72 29.58 3.02
N SER A 571 29.18 30.07 4.18
CA SER A 571 28.33 30.77 5.15
C SER A 571 27.55 31.93 4.50
N GLY A 572 26.26 32.05 4.84
CA GLY A 572 25.30 32.97 4.25
C GLY A 572 24.61 32.47 2.98
N GLU A 573 25.00 31.33 2.43
CA GLU A 573 24.34 30.74 1.26
C GLU A 573 23.00 30.09 1.63
N GLN A 574 22.02 30.21 0.73
CA GLN A 574 20.72 29.55 0.81
C GLN A 574 20.75 28.25 0.00
N VAL A 575 20.87 27.11 0.68
CA VAL A 575 20.91 25.80 0.03
C VAL A 575 19.49 25.24 -0.04
N ARG A 576 19.04 24.88 -1.25
CA ARG A 576 17.78 24.16 -1.48
C ARG A 576 18.06 22.75 -1.98
N LEU A 577 17.39 21.76 -1.41
CA LEU A 577 17.47 20.35 -1.77
C LEU A 577 16.11 19.78 -2.17
N ARG A 578 16.16 18.76 -3.02
CA ARG A 578 15.05 17.83 -3.24
C ARG A 578 15.57 16.41 -3.33
N GLY A 579 14.86 15.47 -2.71
CA GLY A 579 15.14 14.04 -2.80
C GLY A 579 14.13 13.34 -3.70
N LEU A 580 14.60 12.65 -4.72
CA LEU A 580 13.77 11.79 -5.57
C LEU A 580 13.85 10.36 -5.06
N THR A 581 12.79 9.84 -4.45
CA THR A 581 12.81 8.46 -3.93
C THR A 581 13.00 7.46 -5.06
N VAL A 582 13.71 6.39 -4.76
CA VAL A 582 13.98 5.31 -5.70
C VAL A 582 13.44 4.00 -5.13
N THR A 583 12.59 3.35 -5.91
CA THR A 583 12.07 2.01 -5.64
C THR A 583 12.51 1.09 -6.77
N PRO A 584 12.38 -0.24 -6.64
CA PRO A 584 12.59 -1.14 -7.77
C PRO A 584 11.66 -0.87 -8.99
N ARG A 585 10.64 -0.01 -8.83
CA ARG A 585 9.74 0.45 -9.90
C ARG A 585 10.22 1.69 -10.66
N GLY A 586 11.28 2.36 -10.19
CA GLY A 586 11.85 3.55 -10.81
C GLY A 586 12.16 4.67 -9.81
N THR A 587 12.41 5.86 -10.34
CA THR A 587 12.68 7.09 -9.56
C THR A 587 11.45 8.00 -9.57
N LEU A 588 11.23 8.73 -8.49
CA LEU A 588 10.16 9.72 -8.38
C LEU A 588 10.28 10.80 -9.47
N ASP A 589 9.14 11.20 -10.03
CA ASP A 589 9.07 12.34 -10.95
C ASP A 589 9.55 13.63 -10.24
N GLU A 590 10.44 14.36 -10.89
CA GLU A 590 10.99 15.62 -10.42
C GLU A 590 9.93 16.65 -10.06
N ALA A 591 8.78 16.65 -10.75
CA ALA A 591 7.68 17.58 -10.51
C ALA A 591 6.92 17.30 -9.21
N LEU A 592 7.08 16.10 -8.64
CA LEU A 592 6.43 15.68 -7.40
C LEU A 592 7.34 15.80 -6.18
N ALA A 593 8.62 16.15 -6.38
CA ALA A 593 9.61 16.18 -5.31
C ALA A 593 9.34 17.31 -4.31
N THR A 594 9.37 16.98 -3.01
CA THR A 594 9.31 17.99 -1.96
C THR A 594 10.65 18.72 -1.86
N GLU A 595 10.62 20.05 -1.95
CA GLU A 595 11.79 20.91 -1.77
C GLU A 595 11.93 21.34 -0.30
N VAL A 596 13.16 21.36 0.20
CA VAL A 596 13.52 21.91 1.51
C VAL A 596 14.74 22.82 1.37
N GLY A 597 14.91 23.77 2.29
CA GLY A 597 16.05 24.67 2.25
C GLY A 597 16.55 25.06 3.64
N ILE A 598 17.82 25.49 3.67
CA ILE A 598 18.52 25.95 4.88
C ILE A 598 19.43 27.12 4.52
N GLU A 599 19.49 28.10 5.42
CA GLU A 599 20.48 29.18 5.38
C GLU A 599 21.68 28.80 6.24
N LEU A 600 22.87 28.86 5.67
CA LEU A 600 24.09 28.44 6.34
C LEU A 600 24.62 29.56 7.24
N GLN A 601 24.91 29.23 8.49
CA GLN A 601 25.32 30.18 9.53
C GLN A 601 26.81 30.11 9.88
N GLY A 602 27.57 29.19 9.27
CA GLY A 602 28.98 28.96 9.60
C GLY A 602 29.13 28.22 10.93
N ARG A 603 28.30 27.19 11.16
CA ARG A 603 28.25 26.41 12.39
C ARG A 603 29.62 25.85 12.79
N MET A 604 30.42 25.42 11.81
CA MET A 604 31.72 24.80 12.06
C MET A 604 32.78 25.73 12.65
N ILE A 605 32.69 27.06 12.49
CA ILE A 605 33.69 28.03 12.99
C ILE A 605 33.28 28.67 14.31
N ARG A 606 32.01 28.55 14.71
CA ARG A 606 31.49 29.11 15.96
C ARG A 606 32.01 28.37 17.19
N PRO A 607 32.29 29.07 18.31
CA PRO A 607 32.60 28.42 19.57
C PRO A 607 31.36 27.66 20.09
N LEU A 608 31.60 26.64 20.93
CA LEU A 608 30.50 25.96 21.63
C LEU A 608 29.83 26.93 22.61
N CYS A 609 28.54 26.74 22.86
CA CYS A 609 27.79 27.55 23.82
C CYS A 609 28.34 27.39 25.26
N VAL A 610 28.04 28.37 26.12
CA VAL A 610 28.33 28.27 27.56
C VAL A 610 27.61 27.07 28.16
N THR A 611 28.25 26.40 29.11
CA THR A 611 27.75 25.18 29.76
C THR A 611 27.64 25.37 31.27
N ASN A 612 26.94 24.45 31.94
CA ASN A 612 26.83 24.36 33.40
C ASN A 612 26.52 25.72 34.07
N VAL A 613 25.61 26.49 33.47
CA VAL A 613 25.22 27.81 33.99
C VAL A 613 24.33 27.61 35.21
N GLN A 614 24.76 28.16 36.34
CA GLN A 614 24.00 28.16 37.59
C GLN A 614 23.89 29.58 38.11
N VAL A 615 22.72 29.90 38.64
CA VAL A 615 22.44 31.17 39.31
C VAL A 615 22.17 30.87 40.78
N ASN A 616 22.99 31.42 41.68
CA ASN A 616 23.00 31.10 43.11
C ASN A 616 23.11 29.59 43.40
N GLY A 617 23.78 28.84 42.53
CA GLY A 617 23.96 27.38 42.66
C GLY A 617 22.79 26.53 42.15
N GLU A 618 21.78 27.13 41.53
CA GLU A 618 20.62 26.43 40.96
C GLU A 618 20.57 26.59 39.43
N TYR A 619 20.05 25.56 38.74
CA TYR A 619 19.79 25.61 37.31
C TYR A 619 18.40 26.21 37.04
N TRP A 620 18.36 27.23 36.19
CA TRP A 620 17.12 27.93 35.80
C TRP A 620 16.18 28.32 36.98
N PRO A 621 16.66 29.01 38.05
CA PRO A 621 15.78 29.42 39.14
C PRO A 621 14.79 30.51 38.74
N ASP A 622 13.50 30.34 39.05
CA ASP A 622 12.48 31.39 38.83
C ASP A 622 12.73 32.65 39.66
N VAL A 623 13.39 32.48 40.82
CA VAL A 623 13.64 33.54 41.80
C VAL A 623 15.06 33.42 42.35
N ALA A 624 15.81 34.52 42.38
CA ALA A 624 17.13 34.59 43.00
C ALA A 624 17.22 35.74 44.00
N THR A 625 18.06 35.58 45.03
CA THR A 625 18.31 36.63 46.04
C THR A 625 19.66 37.29 45.77
N LEU A 626 19.76 38.61 45.90
CA LEU A 626 21.03 39.30 45.72
C LEU A 626 22.02 39.05 46.88
N PRO A 627 23.33 39.01 46.62
CA PRO A 627 23.96 39.20 45.32
C PRO A 627 23.75 38.00 44.38
N LEU A 628 23.50 38.29 43.09
CA LEU A 628 23.29 37.31 42.04
C LEU A 628 24.65 36.71 41.66
N VAL A 629 24.90 35.47 42.09
CA VAL A 629 26.13 34.74 41.75
C VAL A 629 25.85 33.89 40.53
N VAL A 630 26.51 34.18 39.42
CA VAL A 630 26.37 33.44 38.17
C VAL A 630 27.67 32.68 37.93
N THR A 631 27.58 31.35 37.87
CA THR A 631 28.70 30.50 37.49
C THR A 631 28.42 29.80 36.17
N LEU A 632 29.44 29.58 35.37
CA LEU A 632 29.35 28.90 34.08
C LEU A 632 30.59 28.05 33.85
N SER A 633 30.54 27.22 32.82
CA SER A 633 31.67 26.49 32.28
C SER A 633 31.70 26.61 30.76
N HIS A 634 32.73 26.04 30.16
CA HIS A 634 32.92 25.99 28.72
C HIS A 634 33.30 24.59 28.29
N ARG A 635 33.19 24.35 26.98
CA ARG A 635 33.73 23.17 26.31
C ARG A 635 34.63 23.60 25.15
N ASN A 636 35.44 22.67 24.68
CA ASN A 636 36.35 22.89 23.56
C ASN A 636 36.05 21.92 22.42
N ARG A 637 35.59 22.51 21.33
CA ARG A 637 35.21 21.84 20.08
C ARG A 637 36.34 20.99 19.48
N ILE A 638 37.58 21.47 19.54
CA ILE A 638 38.73 20.78 18.94
C ILE A 638 39.12 19.54 19.75
N SER A 639 38.92 19.56 21.07
CA SER A 639 39.21 18.42 21.94
C SER A 639 38.07 17.39 22.02
N GLU A 640 36.83 17.78 21.72
CA GLU A 640 35.67 16.88 21.77
C GLU A 640 35.52 15.99 20.53
N VAL A 641 36.58 15.78 19.75
CA VAL A 641 36.58 14.84 18.61
C VAL A 641 36.79 13.42 19.11
N ALA A 642 35.74 12.87 19.73
CA ALA A 642 35.71 11.52 20.31
C ALA A 642 34.41 10.80 19.94
N GLU A 643 34.35 9.48 20.16
CA GLU A 643 33.14 8.68 19.94
C GLU A 643 31.94 9.22 20.74
N PRO A 644 30.68 9.04 20.27
CA PRO A 644 29.51 9.66 20.89
C PRO A 644 29.35 9.43 22.40
N HIS A 645 29.75 8.28 22.96
CA HIS A 645 29.67 8.03 24.41
C HIS A 645 30.59 8.96 25.22
N LEU A 646 31.67 9.44 24.62
CA LEU A 646 32.67 10.32 25.25
C LEU A 646 32.30 11.79 25.17
N LEU A 647 31.27 12.15 24.41
CA LEU A 647 30.78 13.53 24.37
C LEU A 647 30.25 13.96 25.75
N SER A 648 30.65 15.15 26.16
CA SER A 648 30.21 15.78 27.41
C SER A 648 28.81 16.35 27.21
N ASP A 649 27.95 16.24 28.22
CA ASP A 649 26.67 16.96 28.23
C ASP A 649 26.87 18.44 28.59
N TRP A 650 25.79 19.22 28.52
CA TRP A 650 25.80 20.63 28.89
C TRP A 650 26.04 20.86 30.40
N PHE A 651 25.83 19.87 31.25
CA PHE A 651 26.03 19.99 32.70
C PHE A 651 27.48 19.73 33.13
N SER A 652 28.29 19.20 32.22
CA SER A 652 29.69 18.88 32.46
C SER A 652 30.57 20.13 32.49
N ASN A 653 31.57 20.11 33.37
CA ASN A 653 32.63 21.11 33.38
C ASN A 653 33.68 20.78 32.32
N GLY A 654 34.20 21.82 31.67
CA GLY A 654 35.27 21.68 30.68
C GLY A 654 36.19 22.89 30.64
N VAL A 655 37.11 22.85 29.67
CA VAL A 655 38.04 23.94 29.40
C VAL A 655 37.61 24.63 28.11
N PRO A 656 37.57 25.97 28.04
CA PRO A 656 37.27 26.67 26.81
C PRO A 656 38.30 26.42 25.73
N GLU A 657 37.90 26.62 24.49
CA GLU A 657 38.86 26.74 23.40
C GLU A 657 39.69 28.02 23.57
N PRO A 658 41.01 28.03 23.26
CA PRO A 658 41.83 29.22 23.38
C PRO A 658 41.24 30.45 22.67
N GLY A 659 41.17 31.58 23.37
CA GLY A 659 40.58 32.82 22.87
C GLY A 659 39.05 32.89 22.93
N THR A 660 38.41 32.00 23.69
CA THR A 660 36.97 32.09 23.97
C THR A 660 36.70 33.02 25.15
N GLU A 661 35.87 34.03 24.95
CA GLU A 661 35.34 34.94 25.98
C GLU A 661 33.83 34.76 26.10
N THR A 662 33.22 35.16 27.22
CA THR A 662 31.77 35.23 27.38
C THR A 662 31.31 36.68 27.32
N LYS A 663 30.40 36.97 26.39
CA LYS A 663 29.60 38.19 26.39
C LYS A 663 28.47 38.03 27.39
N VAL A 664 28.47 38.85 28.42
CA VAL A 664 27.49 38.86 29.50
C VAL A 664 26.62 40.08 29.33
N THR A 665 25.30 39.90 29.28
CA THR A 665 24.35 41.02 29.22
C THR A 665 23.25 40.80 30.25
N LEU A 666 23.10 41.75 31.17
CA LEU A 666 21.96 41.83 32.08
C LEU A 666 21.03 42.93 31.59
N THR A 667 19.77 42.59 31.38
CA THR A 667 18.73 43.56 31.05
C THR A 667 17.59 43.51 32.07
N ASP A 668 16.99 44.66 32.34
CA ASP A 668 15.70 44.72 33.02
C ASP A 668 14.66 44.07 32.10
N ALA A 669 14.07 42.97 32.56
CA ALA A 669 13.16 42.17 31.74
C ALA A 669 11.81 42.87 31.48
N ASP A 670 11.45 43.87 32.28
CA ASP A 670 10.18 44.59 32.15
C ASP A 670 10.33 45.84 31.27
N THR A 671 11.50 46.49 31.27
CA THR A 671 11.75 47.73 30.51
C THR A 671 12.64 47.54 29.28
N GLY A 672 13.41 46.45 29.21
CA GLY A 672 14.40 46.18 28.16
C GLY A 672 15.70 46.98 28.29
N ILE A 673 15.89 47.73 29.38
CA ILE A 673 17.10 48.53 29.62
C ILE A 673 18.28 47.60 29.95
N VAL A 674 19.43 47.81 29.30
CA VAL A 674 20.67 47.11 29.64
C VAL A 674 21.23 47.66 30.95
N LEU A 675 21.35 46.80 31.94
CA LEU A 675 21.87 47.09 33.28
C LEU A 675 23.38 46.87 33.34
N HIS A 676 23.86 45.83 32.66
CA HIS A 676 25.28 45.48 32.60
C HIS A 676 25.61 44.83 31.26
N GLU A 677 26.77 45.15 30.71
CA GLU A 677 27.33 44.46 29.55
C GLU A 677 28.84 44.37 29.70
N GLU A 678 29.39 43.15 29.60
CA GLU A 678 30.83 42.91 29.66
C GLU A 678 31.25 41.75 28.76
N GLN A 679 32.55 41.72 28.42
CA GLN A 679 33.24 40.58 27.82
C GLN A 679 34.26 40.09 28.83
N THR A 680 34.24 38.80 29.17
CA THR A 680 35.07 38.25 30.24
C THR A 680 35.46 36.80 30.00
N GLU A 681 36.66 36.41 30.45
CA GLU A 681 37.08 35.01 30.57
C GLU A 681 36.69 34.40 31.94
N ALA A 682 36.07 35.20 32.82
CA ALA A 682 35.66 34.74 34.15
C ALA A 682 34.52 33.71 34.06
N VAL A 683 34.67 32.61 34.80
CA VAL A 683 33.65 31.55 34.92
C VAL A 683 32.72 31.74 36.12
N ALA A 684 32.93 32.79 36.89
CA ALA A 684 32.10 33.16 38.04
C ALA A 684 32.01 34.68 38.14
N MET A 685 30.78 35.19 38.25
CA MET A 685 30.44 36.60 38.30
C MET A 685 29.50 36.85 39.48
N THR A 686 29.52 38.06 40.02
CA THR A 686 28.65 38.44 41.14
C THR A 686 28.09 39.84 40.89
N PHE A 687 26.77 39.95 40.84
CA PHE A 687 26.05 41.20 40.63
C PHE A 687 25.27 41.57 41.88
N ASP A 688 25.50 42.77 42.40
CA ASP A 688 24.84 43.27 43.60
C ASP A 688 23.86 44.41 43.27
N ASN A 689 23.38 45.10 44.30
CA ASN A 689 22.47 46.24 44.16
C ASN A 689 23.06 47.42 43.37
N ALA A 690 24.38 47.51 43.16
CA ALA A 690 24.98 48.56 42.35
C ALA A 690 24.72 48.33 40.85
N VAL A 691 24.62 47.06 40.44
CA VAL A 691 24.35 46.66 39.06
C VAL A 691 22.85 46.44 38.83
N ILE A 692 22.14 45.89 39.82
CA ILE A 692 20.71 45.60 39.78
C ILE A 692 20.00 46.48 40.82
N PRO A 693 19.51 47.67 40.46
CA PRO A 693 18.88 48.59 41.39
C PRO A 693 17.58 48.01 41.99
N GLU A 694 17.19 48.47 43.19
CA GLU A 694 15.94 48.05 43.87
C GLU A 694 14.66 48.27 43.05
N SER A 695 14.70 49.09 42.00
CA SER A 695 13.58 49.29 41.08
C SER A 695 13.37 48.12 40.11
N VAL A 696 14.36 47.23 39.94
CA VAL A 696 14.33 46.13 38.97
C VAL A 696 13.91 44.85 39.67
N ASN A 697 12.68 44.40 39.41
CA ASN A 697 12.16 43.18 40.04
C ASN A 697 12.43 41.90 39.22
N ARG A 698 12.77 42.05 37.92
CA ARG A 698 13.03 40.94 37.00
C ARG A 698 14.23 41.27 36.12
N VAL A 699 15.20 40.36 36.07
CA VAL A 699 16.40 40.50 35.25
C VAL A 699 16.43 39.39 34.21
N SER A 700 16.73 39.73 32.96
CA SER A 700 17.07 38.77 31.92
C SER A 700 18.59 38.71 31.80
N ILE A 701 19.17 37.54 32.09
CA ILE A 701 20.59 37.27 31.87
C ILE A 701 20.78 36.60 30.52
N THR A 702 21.69 37.13 29.71
CA THR A 702 22.12 36.55 28.44
C THR A 702 23.62 36.30 28.48
N LEU A 703 24.04 35.07 28.20
CA LEU A 703 25.44 34.65 28.13
C LEU A 703 25.73 34.04 26.76
N THR A 704 26.66 34.64 26.03
CA THR A 704 27.03 34.22 24.67
C THR A 704 28.53 33.97 24.62
N ALA A 705 28.96 32.77 24.23
CA ALA A 705 30.37 32.51 24.04
C ALA A 705 30.83 33.15 22.73
N THR A 706 31.99 33.78 22.73
CA THR A 706 32.55 34.47 21.57
C THR A 706 34.01 34.06 21.36
N ARG A 707 34.43 33.88 20.11
CA ARG A 707 35.81 33.50 19.75
C ARG A 707 36.14 34.05 18.37
N SER A 708 37.24 34.79 18.26
CA SER A 708 37.71 35.35 16.97
C SER A 708 36.65 36.11 16.17
N GLY A 709 35.77 36.85 16.85
CA GLY A 709 34.68 37.61 16.23
C GLY A 709 33.41 36.82 15.90
N TYR A 710 33.38 35.52 16.18
CA TYR A 710 32.19 34.67 16.01
C TYR A 710 31.50 34.43 17.36
N GLU A 711 30.17 34.55 17.37
CA GLU A 711 29.31 34.18 18.51
C GLU A 711 28.89 32.71 18.41
N SER A 712 28.69 32.05 19.56
CA SER A 712 28.16 30.69 19.63
C SER A 712 26.80 30.58 18.94
N LEU A 713 26.48 29.39 18.44
CA LEU A 713 25.22 29.13 17.73
C LEU A 713 24.00 29.49 18.58
N GLN A 714 24.06 29.17 19.87
CA GLN A 714 23.01 29.46 20.85
C GLN A 714 23.59 30.28 22.00
N SER A 715 22.75 31.14 22.60
CA SER A 715 23.07 31.95 23.77
C SER A 715 22.19 31.53 24.94
N TYR A 716 22.76 31.37 26.13
CA TYR A 716 21.97 31.06 27.32
C TYR A 716 21.19 32.30 27.70
N THR A 717 19.87 32.20 27.79
CA THR A 717 19.01 33.31 28.21
C THR A 717 18.04 32.85 29.30
N GLN A 718 17.96 33.58 30.40
CA GLN A 718 17.03 33.29 31.48
C GLN A 718 16.46 34.58 32.09
N VAL A 719 15.15 34.61 32.32
CA VAL A 719 14.49 35.66 33.10
C VAL A 719 14.28 35.20 34.53
N ILE A 720 14.70 36.03 35.50
CA ILE A 720 14.75 35.69 36.92
C ILE A 720 14.10 36.81 37.73
N ALA A 721 13.20 36.47 38.65
CA ALA A 721 12.69 37.44 39.61
C ALA A 721 13.72 37.67 40.73
N ILE A 722 14.00 38.94 41.05
CA ILE A 722 15.04 39.32 42.00
C ILE A 722 14.43 39.67 43.36
N LYS A 723 14.98 39.06 44.41
CA LYS A 723 14.72 39.43 45.81
C LYS A 723 15.90 40.27 46.32
N HIS A 724 15.64 41.55 46.54
CA HIS A 724 16.59 42.43 47.21
C HIS A 724 16.65 42.10 48.71
N PRO A 725 17.85 42.06 49.33
CA PRO A 725 17.97 41.87 50.77
C PRO A 725 17.26 43.00 51.53
N PRO A 726 16.68 42.73 52.71
CA PRO A 726 16.01 43.75 53.51
C PRO A 726 17.02 44.83 53.93
N GLN A 727 16.64 46.11 53.78
CA GLN A 727 17.44 47.23 54.23
C GLN A 727 17.72 47.09 55.73
N SER A 728 19.00 47.02 56.11
CA SER A 728 19.40 47.22 57.50
C SER A 728 19.16 48.69 57.83
N VAL A 729 18.10 48.94 58.60
CA VAL A 729 17.67 50.27 59.11
C VAL A 729 18.77 50.95 59.91
#